data_AF-A0A7X7KLN2-F1
#
_entry.id   AF-A0A7X7KLN2-F1
#
_cell.length_a   1.000
_cell.length_b   1.000
_cell.length_c   1.000
_cell.angle_alpha   90.00
_cell.angle_beta   90.00
_cell.angle_gamma   90.00
#
_symmetry.space_group_name_H-M   'P 1'
#
loop_
_entity.id
_entity.type
_entity.pdbx_description
1 polymer ?
#
loop_
_entity_poly.entity_id
_entity_poly.type
_entity_poly.pdbx_seq_one_letter_code
_entity_poly.pdbx_strand_id
1 'polypeptide(L)'
;MRHAIVCCVLGSPLALVAMVAGVGAGAAEPASARIAHPAMPTAATRAEAARKAVDPVLERGLEAILAMVPERNGIRFCDCPNCTMGTQAGQIVWNGPDDPDRVHCRFCNHVYPSEQYPMDQVIAFRNRRGQAVEWRYHLTPDGDRCFFDARARYERKTWSARLALQLADAWVATDEARYADAGAALLYEISQRYAGWSFVHDQVNGADGPVPDAAEPYPYWGGIWSRWFYADAPTSVAYAYDRLYSSGAFERLSASLGRDVKAAIETDMLHASIAFVRSYKEYYSNMSPVIYQSLVVYGRVLNRPDYVHDGIRRTEELLRRQFFVDGMWMEGSHSYHRQAIGLLQGVFQAAKGYSDPADVVPEGGRTRLVDLDMQRDLPFVRKAIQAAAALAFPDGRVVAVHDAWPGRGQEPTARNDALLMPGMRHARLARGEAETAMQAHLHFSGGHGHQHGDHLNLILWAHGRELLNDIGYTHSAWRAWVVRSLAHNTVVIDQTNQHTAGIGGNVTLFAPLSADLQAVEAQSLVAYPGRASEYRRRLLVVGVGAADAYLVDVFRVAGGSRHDWVLHGSADLPQEVTLSLPATPVPGNLIGPDAVVELPRSESSRGTFPPGLDAAYAFPKDLEAATTPEAWSATFAFTDGAGPRLRVDVLGQNDTQVCRMRSPSIRNAGENDAELPKHTMPSVMARRVAAAGPLESAFVAVHQPYAERPILRSVRALLPPGGAAAPVALRVEHDAGVDVIFSAPTRPAAPIAVDTDGLHLECDGRL
;
A
#
# COMPACT_ATOMS: atom_id res chain seq x y z
N MET A 1 -35.29 6.78 -27.65
CA MET A 1 -36.26 7.82 -28.05
C MET A 1 -35.83 9.12 -27.37
N ARG A 2 -35.01 9.95 -28.02
CA ARG A 2 -35.37 11.13 -28.84
C ARG A 2 -36.22 12.16 -28.08
N HIS A 3 -35.59 13.29 -27.74
CA HIS A 3 -36.04 14.70 -27.83
C HIS A 3 -34.73 15.53 -27.63
N ALA A 4 -34.00 16.01 -28.63
CA ALA A 4 -34.30 17.01 -29.67
C ALA A 4 -34.67 18.40 -29.10
N ILE A 5 -33.65 19.26 -28.95
CA ILE A 5 -33.79 20.71 -29.13
C ILE A 5 -32.73 21.13 -30.15
N VAL A 6 -33.23 21.67 -31.25
CA VAL A 6 -32.50 22.25 -32.39
C VAL A 6 -32.53 23.76 -32.19
N CYS A 7 -31.37 24.41 -32.30
CA CYS A 7 -31.28 25.78 -32.78
C CYS A 7 -29.96 25.92 -33.56
N CYS A 8 -30.08 25.86 -34.89
CA CYS A 8 -29.06 26.31 -35.83
C CYS A 8 -29.25 27.81 -36.12
N VAL A 9 -28.15 28.44 -36.58
CA VAL A 9 -27.99 29.52 -37.58
C VAL A 9 -26.74 30.32 -37.14
N LEU A 10 -25.70 30.61 -37.93
CA LEU A 10 -25.09 30.13 -39.18
C LEU A 10 -23.88 31.07 -39.42
N GLY A 11 -22.79 30.55 -40.00
CA GLY A 11 -21.78 31.31 -40.76
C GLY A 11 -20.61 31.89 -39.96
N SER A 12 -19.33 31.76 -40.33
CA SER A 12 -18.66 31.13 -41.47
C SER A 12 -17.18 30.87 -41.11
N PRO A 13 -16.48 29.96 -41.80
CA PRO A 13 -15.08 29.61 -41.58
C PRO A 13 -14.11 30.43 -42.46
N LEU A 14 -12.81 30.21 -42.24
CA LEU A 14 -11.63 30.74 -42.95
C LEU A 14 -11.11 32.12 -42.52
N ALA A 15 -9.97 32.12 -41.82
CA ALA A 15 -8.70 32.65 -42.31
C ALA A 15 -7.61 32.53 -41.22
N LEU A 16 -6.83 31.43 -41.22
CA LEU A 16 -5.51 31.46 -40.59
C LEU A 16 -4.50 31.60 -41.74
N VAL A 17 -4.24 32.85 -42.10
CA VAL A 17 -3.21 33.23 -43.06
C VAL A 17 -1.86 33.10 -42.37
N ALA A 18 -0.98 32.30 -42.99
CA ALA A 18 0.44 32.31 -42.71
C ALA A 18 1.01 33.73 -42.96
N MET A 19 1.65 34.30 -41.94
CA MET A 19 2.67 35.33 -42.14
C MET A 19 3.98 34.84 -41.55
N VAL A 20 4.79 34.27 -42.43
CA VAL A 20 6.24 34.30 -42.32
C VAL A 20 6.66 35.72 -42.73
N ALA A 21 7.16 36.50 -41.79
CA ALA A 21 7.95 37.69 -42.07
C ALA A 21 9.03 37.80 -41.00
N GLY A 22 10.28 37.63 -41.44
CA GLY A 22 11.45 37.65 -40.59
C GLY A 22 11.68 39.01 -39.96
N VAL A 23 11.87 38.99 -38.65
CA VAL A 23 12.72 39.91 -37.91
C VAL A 23 13.63 38.99 -37.10
N GLY A 24 14.94 39.18 -37.19
CA GLY A 24 15.91 38.41 -36.41
C GLY A 24 15.60 38.53 -34.93
N ALA A 25 14.89 37.55 -34.38
CA ALA A 25 14.72 37.39 -32.96
C ALA A 25 16.08 36.91 -32.43
N GLY A 26 16.84 37.81 -31.79
CA GLY A 26 17.74 37.35 -30.75
C GLY A 26 16.89 36.51 -29.81
N ALA A 27 17.16 35.20 -29.73
CA ALA A 27 16.40 34.31 -28.86
C ALA A 27 16.38 34.94 -27.46
N ALA A 28 15.18 35.21 -26.94
CA ALA A 28 15.06 35.75 -25.59
C ALA A 28 15.74 34.76 -24.65
N GLU A 29 16.65 35.27 -23.83
CA GLU A 29 17.42 34.46 -22.87
C GLU A 29 16.46 33.67 -21.96
N PRO A 30 16.67 32.35 -21.77
CA PRO A 30 15.75 31.52 -21.00
C PRO A 30 15.61 32.04 -19.56
N ALA A 31 14.43 31.84 -18.95
CA ALA A 31 14.14 32.36 -17.61
C ALA A 31 15.12 31.82 -16.55
N SER A 32 15.63 30.60 -16.74
CA SER A 32 16.69 29.97 -15.95
C SER A 32 17.95 30.81 -15.85
N ALA A 33 18.31 31.59 -16.88
CA ALA A 33 19.52 32.41 -16.88
C ALA A 33 19.46 33.57 -15.86
N ARG A 34 18.27 33.88 -15.34
CA ARG A 34 18.05 34.98 -14.40
C ARG A 34 18.29 34.60 -12.94
N ILE A 35 18.66 33.35 -12.66
CA ILE A 35 18.96 32.86 -11.31
C ILE A 35 20.38 32.31 -11.24
N ALA A 36 20.90 32.24 -10.01
CA ALA A 36 22.16 31.55 -9.76
C ALA A 36 21.94 30.03 -9.78
N HIS A 37 22.76 29.34 -10.55
CA HIS A 37 22.82 27.88 -10.61
C HIS A 37 24.06 27.35 -9.86
N PRO A 38 23.95 26.23 -9.12
CA PRO A 38 22.74 25.40 -8.96
C PRO A 38 21.70 26.01 -8.01
N ALA A 39 20.44 26.04 -8.44
CA ALA A 39 19.29 26.42 -7.61
C ALA A 39 18.94 25.34 -6.55
N MET A 40 19.40 24.12 -6.80
CA MET A 40 19.24 22.93 -5.96
C MET A 40 20.63 22.35 -5.63
N PRO A 41 21.40 23.00 -4.73
CA PRO A 41 22.76 22.57 -4.42
C PRO A 41 22.79 21.18 -3.78
N THR A 42 23.85 20.43 -4.07
CA THR A 42 24.10 19.11 -3.48
C THR A 42 25.06 19.21 -2.30
N ALA A 43 24.99 18.25 -1.38
CA ALA A 43 26.05 18.07 -0.39
C ALA A 43 27.36 17.71 -1.12
N ALA A 44 28.50 18.14 -0.57
CA ALA A 44 29.80 17.89 -1.19
C ALA A 44 30.08 16.37 -1.25
N THR A 45 30.03 15.80 -2.46
CA THR A 45 30.57 14.45 -2.73
C THR A 45 32.09 14.53 -2.73
N ARG A 46 32.77 13.57 -2.08
CA ARG A 46 34.23 13.52 -2.14
C ARG A 46 34.68 13.26 -3.57
N ALA A 47 35.61 14.06 -4.08
CA ALA A 47 36.16 13.98 -5.44
C ALA A 47 36.49 12.54 -5.87
N GLU A 48 37.21 11.80 -5.02
CA GLU A 48 37.62 10.41 -5.29
C GLU A 48 36.43 9.44 -5.48
N ALA A 49 35.38 9.58 -4.68
CA ALA A 49 34.18 8.76 -4.81
C ALA A 49 33.43 9.05 -6.11
N ALA A 50 33.39 10.33 -6.52
CA ALA A 50 32.77 10.73 -7.77
C ALA A 50 33.55 10.18 -8.98
N ARG A 51 34.88 10.31 -8.99
CA ARG A 51 35.76 9.72 -10.02
C ARG A 51 35.52 8.23 -10.19
N LYS A 52 35.57 7.47 -9.08
CA LYS A 52 35.36 6.02 -9.08
C LYS A 52 34.01 5.60 -9.69
N ALA A 53 32.98 6.43 -9.56
CA ALA A 53 31.66 6.14 -10.09
C ALA A 53 31.54 6.33 -11.61
N VAL A 54 32.31 7.24 -12.21
CA VAL A 54 32.12 7.64 -13.62
C VAL A 54 33.32 7.35 -14.54
N ASP A 55 34.55 7.32 -14.02
CA ASP A 55 35.75 7.13 -14.83
C ASP A 55 35.72 5.80 -15.62
N PRO A 56 35.38 4.63 -15.01
CA PRO A 56 35.32 3.37 -15.77
C PRO A 56 34.28 3.39 -16.90
N VAL A 57 33.22 4.19 -16.75
CA VAL A 57 32.18 4.34 -17.78
C VAL A 57 32.68 5.26 -18.90
N LEU A 58 33.34 6.37 -18.55
CA LEU A 58 33.92 7.32 -19.51
C LEU A 58 35.06 6.72 -20.34
N GLU A 59 35.83 5.80 -19.77
CA GLU A 59 36.87 5.05 -20.48
C GLU A 59 36.32 4.23 -21.65
N ARG A 60 35.01 3.91 -21.65
CA ARG A 60 34.34 3.25 -22.79
C ARG A 60 34.13 4.19 -23.99
N GLY A 61 34.36 5.49 -23.83
CA GLY A 61 34.20 6.51 -24.86
C GLY A 61 32.81 7.15 -24.88
N LEU A 62 32.78 8.43 -25.25
CA LEU A 62 31.54 9.23 -25.26
C LEU A 62 30.49 8.64 -26.22
N GLU A 63 30.89 8.16 -27.39
CA GLU A 63 29.98 7.53 -28.36
C GLU A 63 29.25 6.32 -27.77
N ALA A 64 29.98 5.44 -27.07
CA ALA A 64 29.39 4.28 -26.41
C ALA A 64 28.41 4.69 -25.29
N ILE A 65 28.69 5.78 -24.57
CA ILE A 65 27.79 6.32 -23.55
C ILE A 65 26.51 6.89 -24.19
N LEU A 66 26.64 7.69 -25.25
CA LEU A 66 25.49 8.28 -25.92
C LEU A 66 24.59 7.20 -26.56
N ALA A 67 25.18 6.13 -27.08
CA ALA A 67 24.45 4.97 -27.60
C ALA A 67 23.58 4.26 -26.55
N MET A 68 23.85 4.46 -25.24
CA MET A 68 23.00 3.91 -24.19
C MET A 68 21.63 4.61 -24.10
N VAL A 69 21.52 5.86 -24.56
CA VAL A 69 20.23 6.56 -24.63
C VAL A 69 19.36 5.87 -25.68
N PRO A 70 18.21 5.30 -25.29
CA PRO A 70 17.47 4.47 -26.22
C PRO A 70 16.73 5.34 -27.25
N GLU A 71 16.75 4.86 -28.50
CA GLU A 71 16.11 5.51 -29.64
C GLU A 71 14.57 5.56 -29.53
N ARG A 72 14.00 4.67 -28.72
CA ARG A 72 12.58 4.54 -28.38
C ARG A 72 12.48 4.36 -26.87
N ASN A 73 11.36 4.76 -26.25
CA ASN A 73 11.15 4.44 -24.84
C ASN A 73 10.87 2.95 -24.63
N GLY A 74 10.69 2.56 -23.37
CA GLY A 74 10.61 1.16 -22.96
C GLY A 74 9.37 0.87 -22.11
N ILE A 75 9.24 -0.39 -21.70
CA ILE A 75 8.19 -0.90 -20.82
C ILE A 75 8.84 -1.48 -19.55
N ARG A 76 8.21 -1.31 -18.39
CA ARG A 76 8.66 -1.84 -17.11
C ARG A 76 8.19 -3.26 -16.89
N PHE A 77 6.91 -3.54 -17.15
CA PHE A 77 6.34 -4.85 -16.87
C PHE A 77 6.51 -5.79 -18.05
N CYS A 78 7.14 -6.94 -17.80
CA CYS A 78 7.32 -7.97 -18.81
C CYS A 78 7.44 -9.31 -18.10
N ASP A 79 6.47 -10.19 -18.34
CA ASP A 79 6.45 -11.53 -17.75
C ASP A 79 7.46 -12.47 -18.39
N CYS A 80 7.85 -13.49 -17.63
CA CYS A 80 8.70 -14.57 -18.09
C CYS A 80 7.83 -15.71 -18.68
N PRO A 81 7.83 -15.96 -20.00
CA PRO A 81 7.07 -17.07 -20.58
C PRO A 81 7.71 -18.45 -20.33
N ASN A 82 8.88 -18.51 -19.69
CA ASN A 82 9.59 -19.77 -19.42
C ASN A 82 9.31 -20.34 -18.01
N CYS A 83 8.80 -19.54 -17.08
CA CYS A 83 8.48 -20.01 -15.73
C CYS A 83 7.37 -19.18 -15.07
N THR A 84 6.69 -19.75 -14.08
CA THR A 84 5.59 -19.10 -13.36
C THR A 84 6.00 -18.51 -12.01
N MET A 85 7.30 -18.23 -11.81
CA MET A 85 7.82 -17.72 -10.53
C MET A 85 7.67 -16.20 -10.43
N GLY A 86 7.65 -15.69 -9.20
CA GLY A 86 7.54 -14.26 -8.92
C GLY A 86 6.11 -13.74 -9.05
N THR A 87 5.97 -12.42 -9.13
CA THR A 87 4.69 -11.70 -9.17
C THR A 87 4.80 -10.43 -10.01
N GLN A 88 3.65 -9.86 -10.40
CA GLN A 88 3.49 -8.57 -11.07
C GLN A 88 4.39 -8.30 -12.29
N ALA A 89 4.63 -9.29 -13.15
CA ALA A 89 5.52 -9.13 -14.29
C ALA A 89 6.92 -8.57 -13.93
N GLY A 90 7.37 -8.89 -12.70
CA GLY A 90 8.63 -8.42 -12.11
C GLY A 90 9.77 -9.44 -12.17
N GLN A 91 9.68 -10.44 -13.04
CA GLN A 91 10.67 -11.50 -13.20
C GLN A 91 11.85 -11.05 -14.07
N ILE A 92 11.57 -10.25 -15.10
CA ILE A 92 12.53 -9.88 -16.13
C ILE A 92 13.33 -8.64 -15.70
N VAL A 93 14.64 -8.84 -15.54
CA VAL A 93 15.61 -7.82 -15.11
C VAL A 93 16.65 -7.58 -16.20
N TRP A 94 17.18 -6.36 -16.26
CA TRP A 94 18.16 -5.96 -17.26
C TRP A 94 19.56 -6.51 -16.95
N ASN A 95 20.28 -6.96 -18.00
CA ASN A 95 21.62 -7.55 -17.84
C ASN A 95 22.71 -6.51 -17.50
N GLY A 96 22.39 -5.22 -17.66
CA GLY A 96 23.30 -4.13 -17.33
C GLY A 96 24.05 -3.57 -18.54
N PRO A 97 24.97 -2.62 -18.32
CA PRO A 97 25.60 -1.85 -19.39
C PRO A 97 26.60 -2.64 -20.26
N ASP A 98 26.97 -3.85 -19.86
CA ASP A 98 27.86 -4.74 -20.63
C ASP A 98 27.09 -5.66 -21.58
N ASP A 99 25.79 -5.81 -21.37
CA ASP A 99 24.86 -6.52 -22.26
C ASP A 99 23.55 -5.74 -22.37
N PRO A 100 23.60 -4.51 -22.94
CA PRO A 100 22.58 -3.49 -22.74
C PRO A 100 21.25 -3.80 -23.44
N ASP A 101 21.23 -4.71 -24.41
CA ASP A 101 20.05 -5.00 -25.24
C ASP A 101 19.32 -6.29 -24.83
N ARG A 102 19.80 -6.98 -23.79
CA ARG A 102 19.20 -8.22 -23.30
C ARG A 102 18.77 -8.12 -21.84
N VAL A 103 17.85 -8.99 -21.51
CA VAL A 103 17.27 -9.13 -20.17
C VAL A 103 17.27 -10.60 -19.77
N HIS A 104 17.17 -10.90 -18.49
CA HIS A 104 17.01 -12.27 -18.01
C HIS A 104 15.93 -12.37 -16.95
N CYS A 105 15.34 -13.55 -16.83
CA CYS A 105 14.48 -13.85 -15.68
C CYS A 105 15.35 -14.12 -14.44
N ARG A 106 15.17 -13.35 -13.37
CA ARG A 106 15.93 -13.53 -12.10
C ARG A 106 15.65 -14.85 -11.37
N PHE A 107 14.67 -15.62 -11.83
CA PHE A 107 14.27 -16.89 -11.19
C PHE A 107 14.76 -18.11 -11.98
N CYS A 108 14.50 -18.16 -13.30
CA CYS A 108 14.94 -19.30 -14.14
C CYS A 108 16.22 -19.01 -14.93
N ASN A 109 16.78 -17.80 -14.84
CA ASN A 109 17.98 -17.34 -15.55
C ASN A 109 17.91 -17.39 -17.08
N HIS A 110 16.71 -17.58 -17.65
CA HIS A 110 16.54 -17.56 -19.10
C HIS A 110 16.80 -16.15 -19.63
N VAL A 111 17.60 -16.03 -20.69
CA VAL A 111 17.97 -14.76 -21.32
C VAL A 111 17.05 -14.50 -22.51
N TYR A 112 16.59 -13.26 -22.63
CA TYR A 112 15.68 -12.81 -23.69
C TYR A 112 16.24 -11.61 -24.45
N PRO A 113 15.91 -11.48 -25.76
CA PRO A 113 15.25 -12.50 -26.59
C PRO A 113 16.14 -13.75 -26.78
N SER A 114 15.54 -14.87 -27.20
CA SER A 114 16.24 -16.14 -27.47
C SER A 114 15.63 -16.84 -28.68
N GLU A 115 16.27 -17.90 -29.19
CA GLU A 115 15.69 -18.73 -30.26
C GLU A 115 14.32 -19.30 -29.89
N GLN A 116 14.12 -19.66 -28.61
CA GLN A 116 12.85 -20.16 -28.08
C GLN A 116 11.77 -19.06 -27.98
N TYR A 117 12.19 -17.82 -27.74
CA TYR A 117 11.30 -16.67 -27.56
C TYR A 117 11.77 -15.50 -28.45
N PRO A 118 11.60 -15.62 -29.78
CA PRO A 118 12.02 -14.59 -30.73
C PRO A 118 11.06 -13.39 -30.70
N MET A 119 11.58 -12.20 -30.98
CA MET A 119 10.77 -10.97 -31.17
C MET A 119 10.49 -10.74 -32.65
N ASP A 120 9.70 -11.63 -33.24
CA ASP A 120 9.41 -11.68 -34.68
C ASP A 120 8.18 -10.85 -35.10
N GLN A 121 7.34 -10.44 -34.15
CA GLN A 121 6.22 -9.56 -34.40
C GLN A 121 6.64 -8.09 -34.39
N VAL A 122 5.98 -7.25 -35.19
CA VAL A 122 6.34 -5.83 -35.38
C VAL A 122 5.11 -4.93 -35.28
N ILE A 123 5.24 -3.81 -34.58
CA ILE A 123 4.31 -2.68 -34.58
C ILE A 123 5.04 -1.48 -35.17
N ALA A 124 4.61 -0.99 -36.34
CA ALA A 124 5.21 0.16 -37.01
C ALA A 124 4.29 1.39 -36.91
N PHE A 125 4.85 2.55 -36.56
CA PHE A 125 4.10 3.80 -36.43
C PHE A 125 5.00 5.04 -36.57
N ARG A 126 4.40 6.24 -36.54
CA ARG A 126 5.15 7.50 -36.49
C ARG A 126 5.22 8.03 -35.06
N ASN A 127 6.42 8.39 -34.62
CA ASN A 127 6.67 8.90 -33.28
C ASN A 127 6.25 10.37 -33.13
N ARG A 128 6.49 10.99 -31.96
CA ARG A 128 6.09 12.39 -31.67
C ARG A 128 6.83 13.45 -32.51
N ARG A 129 7.91 13.06 -33.20
CA ARG A 129 8.61 13.87 -34.22
C ARG A 129 8.24 13.49 -35.65
N GLY A 130 7.22 12.64 -35.85
CA GLY A 130 6.78 12.17 -37.16
C GLY A 130 7.71 11.13 -37.82
N GLN A 131 8.72 10.63 -37.11
CA GLN A 131 9.69 9.67 -37.62
C GLN A 131 9.09 8.25 -37.58
N ALA A 132 9.39 7.43 -38.59
CA ALA A 132 8.99 6.02 -38.59
C ALA A 132 9.77 5.26 -37.50
N VAL A 133 9.05 4.53 -36.65
CA VAL A 133 9.61 3.68 -35.60
C VAL A 133 8.89 2.32 -35.60
N GLU A 134 9.63 1.28 -35.24
CA GLU A 134 9.11 -0.08 -35.08
C GLU A 134 9.22 -0.50 -33.62
N TRP A 135 8.36 -1.38 -33.15
CA TRP A 135 8.46 -2.05 -31.85
C TRP A 135 8.30 -3.54 -32.08
N ARG A 136 9.21 -4.34 -31.51
CA ARG A 136 9.18 -5.79 -31.69
C ARG A 136 8.73 -6.48 -30.42
N TYR A 137 8.08 -7.62 -30.56
CA TYR A 137 7.63 -8.41 -29.42
C TYR A 137 7.55 -9.89 -29.77
N HIS A 138 7.57 -10.71 -28.74
CA HIS A 138 7.21 -12.12 -28.82
C HIS A 138 5.73 -12.27 -28.45
N LEU A 139 4.96 -13.07 -29.21
CA LEU A 139 3.56 -13.39 -28.89
C LEU A 139 3.50 -14.77 -28.23
N THR A 140 3.04 -14.84 -26.98
CA THR A 140 2.89 -16.12 -26.27
C THR A 140 1.69 -16.91 -26.83
N PRO A 141 1.63 -18.24 -26.59
CA PRO A 141 0.47 -19.05 -26.98
C PRO A 141 -0.86 -18.57 -26.38
N ASP A 142 -0.82 -17.94 -25.21
CA ASP A 142 -1.98 -17.39 -24.50
C ASP A 142 -2.41 -16.01 -25.04
N GLY A 143 -1.65 -15.44 -26.00
CA GLY A 143 -1.95 -14.18 -26.66
C GLY A 143 -1.28 -12.95 -26.02
N ASP A 144 -0.40 -13.13 -25.04
CA ASP A 144 0.31 -12.03 -24.39
C ASP A 144 1.51 -11.55 -25.22
N ARG A 145 1.79 -10.25 -25.14
CA ARG A 145 2.90 -9.61 -25.87
C ARG A 145 4.09 -9.38 -24.93
N CYS A 146 5.20 -10.06 -25.17
CA CYS A 146 6.43 -9.86 -24.41
C CYS A 146 7.41 -8.93 -25.16
N PHE A 147 7.61 -7.72 -24.66
CA PHE A 147 8.52 -6.71 -25.23
C PHE A 147 9.89 -6.71 -24.53
N PHE A 148 10.70 -7.75 -24.75
CA PHE A 148 11.98 -7.92 -24.05
C PHE A 148 13.01 -6.81 -24.33
N ASP A 149 13.10 -6.33 -25.59
CA ASP A 149 13.96 -5.19 -25.93
C ASP A 149 13.46 -3.89 -25.28
N ALA A 150 12.14 -3.65 -25.29
CA ALA A 150 11.56 -2.49 -24.63
C ALA A 150 11.81 -2.52 -23.11
N ARG A 151 11.83 -3.71 -22.50
CA ARG A 151 12.23 -3.87 -21.09
C ARG A 151 13.67 -3.44 -20.84
N ALA A 152 14.60 -3.83 -21.71
CA ALA A 152 15.99 -3.35 -21.66
C ALA A 152 16.07 -1.83 -21.86
N ARG A 153 15.36 -1.27 -22.85
CA ARG A 153 15.32 0.19 -23.11
C ARG A 153 14.81 0.98 -21.92
N TYR A 154 13.83 0.46 -21.18
CA TYR A 154 13.30 1.13 -19.98
C TYR A 154 14.40 1.36 -18.93
N GLU A 155 15.25 0.36 -18.72
CA GLU A 155 16.37 0.43 -17.78
C GLU A 155 17.53 1.27 -18.33
N ARG A 156 17.88 1.14 -19.62
CA ARG A 156 18.88 1.97 -20.30
C ARG A 156 18.59 3.47 -20.17
N LYS A 157 17.33 3.88 -20.35
CA LYS A 157 16.88 5.27 -20.11
C LYS A 157 17.19 5.71 -18.67
N THR A 158 16.78 4.89 -17.69
CA THR A 158 16.95 5.21 -16.26
C THR A 158 18.43 5.27 -15.88
N TRP A 159 19.23 4.36 -16.41
CA TRP A 159 20.69 4.35 -16.26
C TRP A 159 21.33 5.61 -16.84
N SER A 160 20.94 6.00 -18.06
CA SER A 160 21.49 7.19 -18.73
C SER A 160 21.21 8.48 -17.96
N ALA A 161 19.98 8.63 -17.45
CA ALA A 161 19.60 9.79 -16.62
C ALA A 161 20.35 9.83 -15.28
N ARG A 162 20.61 8.67 -14.67
CA ARG A 162 21.40 8.56 -13.44
C ARG A 162 22.88 8.88 -13.72
N LEU A 163 23.43 8.40 -14.82
CA LEU A 163 24.80 8.70 -15.22
C LEU A 163 25.00 10.19 -15.51
N ALA A 164 24.05 10.85 -16.21
CA ALA A 164 24.11 12.30 -16.43
C ALA A 164 24.20 13.08 -15.12
N LEU A 165 23.44 12.67 -14.11
CA LEU A 165 23.51 13.26 -12.76
C LEU A 165 24.85 12.97 -12.06
N GLN A 166 25.36 11.74 -12.16
CA GLN A 166 26.65 11.37 -11.58
C GLN A 166 27.82 12.12 -12.23
N LEU A 167 27.77 12.36 -13.54
CA LEU A 167 28.75 13.19 -14.26
C LEU A 167 28.68 14.65 -13.80
N ALA A 168 27.47 15.18 -13.59
CA ALA A 168 27.28 16.51 -13.01
C ALA A 168 27.83 16.60 -11.57
N ASP A 169 27.61 15.57 -10.75
CA ASP A 169 28.20 15.48 -9.40
C ASP A 169 29.74 15.39 -9.44
N ALA A 170 30.30 14.64 -10.38
CA ALA A 170 31.73 14.54 -10.57
C ALA A 170 32.35 15.88 -10.99
N TRP A 171 31.69 16.62 -11.89
CA TRP A 171 32.07 17.99 -12.20
C TRP A 171 32.09 18.86 -10.93
N VAL A 172 30.99 18.92 -10.18
CA VAL A 172 30.90 19.74 -8.95
C VAL A 172 31.99 19.37 -7.93
N ALA A 173 32.34 18.09 -7.84
CA ALA A 173 33.32 17.60 -6.87
C ALA A 173 34.78 17.79 -7.30
N THR A 174 35.07 17.97 -8.59
CA THR A 174 36.45 17.92 -9.13
C THR A 174 36.86 19.13 -9.95
N ASP A 175 35.90 19.92 -10.43
CA ASP A 175 36.12 21.01 -11.38
C ASP A 175 36.79 20.55 -12.70
N GLU A 176 36.61 19.27 -13.08
CA GLU A 176 37.13 18.75 -14.35
C GLU A 176 36.14 18.84 -15.50
N ALA A 177 36.49 19.64 -16.52
CA ALA A 177 35.66 19.90 -17.69
C ALA A 177 35.19 18.63 -18.43
N ARG A 178 35.99 17.55 -18.44
CA ARG A 178 35.61 16.29 -19.10
C ARG A 178 34.32 15.68 -18.55
N TYR A 179 34.05 15.83 -17.25
CA TYR A 179 32.80 15.36 -16.65
C TYR A 179 31.63 16.24 -17.04
N ALA A 180 31.85 17.56 -17.04
CA ALA A 180 30.84 18.52 -17.45
C ALA A 180 30.46 18.35 -18.93
N ASP A 181 31.45 18.17 -19.81
CA ASP A 181 31.26 17.97 -21.25
C ASP A 181 30.51 16.67 -21.55
N ALA A 182 30.91 15.57 -20.92
CA ALA A 182 30.21 14.29 -21.08
C ALA A 182 28.77 14.34 -20.52
N GLY A 183 28.58 14.97 -19.36
CA GLY A 183 27.27 15.16 -18.74
C GLY A 183 26.35 16.02 -19.61
N ALA A 184 26.86 17.11 -20.18
CA ALA A 184 26.11 18.00 -21.06
C ALA A 184 25.70 17.30 -22.36
N ALA A 185 26.61 16.56 -22.99
CA ALA A 185 26.33 15.78 -24.19
C ALA A 185 25.28 14.70 -23.94
N LEU A 186 25.41 13.94 -22.85
CA LEU A 186 24.46 12.89 -22.48
C LEU A 186 23.07 13.47 -22.16
N LEU A 187 23.01 14.56 -21.41
CA LEU A 187 21.73 15.21 -21.09
C LEU A 187 21.04 15.76 -22.34
N TYR A 188 21.79 16.38 -23.25
CA TYR A 188 21.26 16.83 -24.54
C TYR A 188 20.72 15.66 -25.36
N GLU A 189 21.46 14.55 -25.48
CA GLU A 189 21.00 13.36 -26.21
C GLU A 189 19.70 12.79 -25.60
N ILE A 190 19.63 12.67 -24.27
CA ILE A 190 18.39 12.26 -23.57
C ILE A 190 17.22 13.18 -23.95
N SER A 191 17.43 14.50 -23.93
CA SER A 191 16.42 15.51 -24.27
C SER A 191 15.91 15.33 -25.70
N GLN A 192 16.82 15.13 -26.66
CA GLN A 192 16.46 15.00 -28.07
C GLN A 192 15.73 13.68 -28.36
N ARG A 193 16.09 12.58 -27.70
CA ARG A 193 15.38 11.29 -27.81
C ARG A 193 14.01 11.34 -27.16
N TYR A 194 13.90 11.92 -25.96
CA TYR A 194 12.64 12.09 -25.24
C TYR A 194 11.57 12.81 -26.07
N ALA A 195 11.97 13.87 -26.79
CA ALA A 195 11.05 14.61 -27.67
C ALA A 195 10.46 13.76 -28.81
N GLY A 196 11.13 12.66 -29.19
CA GLY A 196 10.63 11.70 -30.18
C GLY A 196 9.82 10.54 -29.59
N TRP A 197 10.07 10.14 -28.33
CA TRP A 197 9.39 8.99 -27.71
C TRP A 197 7.87 9.15 -27.69
N SER A 198 7.16 8.03 -27.89
CA SER A 198 5.69 7.95 -27.86
C SER A 198 5.16 7.74 -26.45
N PHE A 199 3.86 7.95 -26.25
CA PHE A 199 3.21 7.42 -25.05
C PHE A 199 3.24 5.89 -25.08
N VAL A 200 3.40 5.27 -23.91
CA VAL A 200 3.39 3.82 -23.71
C VAL A 200 2.43 3.49 -22.59
N HIS A 201 1.54 2.53 -22.83
CA HIS A 201 0.72 1.90 -21.80
C HIS A 201 1.55 0.79 -21.14
N ASP A 202 1.64 0.83 -19.81
CA ASP A 202 2.54 -0.04 -19.03
C ASP A 202 1.95 -0.28 -17.63
N GLN A 203 1.23 -1.38 -17.50
CA GLN A 203 0.55 -1.78 -16.27
C GLN A 203 0.83 -3.23 -15.95
N VAL A 204 0.72 -3.59 -14.68
CA VAL A 204 0.95 -4.96 -14.22
C VAL A 204 0.04 -5.96 -14.96
N ASN A 205 -1.17 -5.53 -15.33
CA ASN A 205 -2.20 -6.40 -15.87
C ASN A 205 -2.89 -5.75 -17.07
N GLY A 206 -2.63 -6.24 -18.28
CA GLY A 206 -3.36 -5.89 -19.49
C GLY A 206 -2.47 -5.65 -20.70
N ALA A 207 -3.03 -5.02 -21.73
CA ALA A 207 -2.32 -4.82 -22.99
C ALA A 207 -1.27 -3.70 -22.87
N ASP A 208 -0.01 -4.07 -22.63
CA ASP A 208 1.12 -3.13 -22.64
C ASP A 208 1.60 -2.88 -24.06
N GLY A 209 2.17 -1.69 -24.31
CA GLY A 209 2.67 -1.34 -25.63
C GLY A 209 2.68 0.16 -25.93
N PRO A 210 3.29 0.56 -27.06
CA PRO A 210 3.22 1.92 -27.55
C PRO A 210 1.78 2.29 -27.92
N VAL A 211 1.39 3.52 -27.63
CA VAL A 211 0.10 4.12 -28.06
C VAL A 211 0.42 5.36 -28.90
N PRO A 212 0.62 5.19 -30.22
CA PRO A 212 1.12 6.26 -31.08
C PRO A 212 0.19 7.47 -31.17
N ASP A 213 -1.12 7.21 -31.19
CA ASP A 213 -2.17 8.23 -31.34
C ASP A 213 -2.69 8.74 -29.99
N ALA A 214 -1.95 8.51 -28.90
CA ALA A 214 -2.34 9.00 -27.58
C ALA A 214 -2.40 10.53 -27.57
N ALA A 215 -3.54 11.05 -27.14
CA ALA A 215 -3.81 12.48 -27.01
C ALA A 215 -4.53 12.75 -25.68
N GLU A 216 -4.63 14.02 -25.30
CA GLU A 216 -5.38 14.40 -24.10
C GLU A 216 -6.89 14.11 -24.26
N PRO A 217 -7.56 13.54 -23.23
CA PRO A 217 -6.99 13.05 -21.98
C PRO A 217 -6.24 11.71 -22.17
N TYR A 218 -4.99 11.66 -21.70
CA TYR A 218 -4.18 10.46 -21.77
C TYR A 218 -4.70 9.33 -20.85
N PRO A 219 -4.42 8.05 -21.18
CA PRO A 219 -4.71 6.92 -20.30
C PRO A 219 -4.05 7.06 -18.91
N TYR A 220 -4.72 6.53 -17.88
CA TYR A 220 -4.23 6.60 -16.50
C TYR A 220 -2.96 5.79 -16.25
N TRP A 221 -2.83 4.64 -16.92
CA TRP A 221 -1.66 3.78 -16.84
C TRP A 221 -0.77 4.06 -18.06
N GLY A 222 0.49 4.38 -17.83
CA GLY A 222 1.42 4.77 -18.90
C GLY A 222 2.01 6.16 -18.76
N GLY A 223 2.90 6.47 -19.70
CA GLY A 223 3.71 7.68 -19.74
C GLY A 223 4.62 7.71 -20.98
N ILE A 224 5.42 8.77 -21.10
CA ILE A 224 6.45 8.92 -22.13
C ILE A 224 7.81 8.51 -21.56
N TRP A 225 8.15 9.08 -20.41
CA TRP A 225 9.34 8.77 -19.64
C TRP A 225 9.11 7.56 -18.72
N SER A 226 8.01 7.52 -17.98
CA SER A 226 7.78 6.51 -16.95
C SER A 226 6.69 5.53 -17.38
N ARG A 227 6.65 4.37 -16.71
CA ARG A 227 5.51 3.44 -16.79
C ARG A 227 4.19 4.05 -16.29
N TRP A 228 4.28 5.16 -15.57
CA TRP A 228 3.15 5.81 -14.93
C TRP A 228 3.39 7.32 -14.85
N PHE A 229 2.42 8.10 -15.35
CA PHE A 229 2.47 9.55 -15.51
C PHE A 229 2.96 10.32 -14.27
N TYR A 230 2.75 9.79 -13.06
CA TYR A 230 3.26 10.41 -11.83
C TYR A 230 4.77 10.67 -11.86
N ALA A 231 5.55 9.83 -12.55
CA ALA A 231 7.01 9.94 -12.61
C ALA A 231 7.53 10.38 -14.00
N ASP A 232 6.69 11.05 -14.81
CA ASP A 232 7.06 11.51 -16.15
C ASP A 232 7.87 12.82 -16.20
N ALA A 233 8.10 13.43 -15.03
CA ALA A 233 9.02 14.54 -14.84
C ALA A 233 10.20 14.11 -13.95
N PRO A 234 11.20 13.38 -14.49
CA PRO A 234 12.30 12.81 -13.69
C PRO A 234 13.22 13.89 -13.10
N THR A 235 13.30 13.99 -11.78
CA THR A 235 14.14 15.01 -11.13
C THR A 235 15.64 14.86 -11.40
N SER A 236 16.14 13.66 -11.76
CA SER A 236 17.56 13.44 -12.06
C SER A 236 18.07 14.28 -13.23
N VAL A 237 17.25 14.50 -14.27
CA VAL A 237 17.69 15.33 -15.41
C VAL A 237 17.65 16.82 -15.08
N ALA A 238 16.71 17.26 -14.25
CA ALA A 238 16.64 18.64 -13.79
C ALA A 238 17.84 18.98 -12.89
N TYR A 239 18.21 18.08 -11.96
CA TYR A 239 19.41 18.28 -11.15
C TYR A 239 20.70 18.25 -11.97
N ALA A 240 20.80 17.37 -12.99
CA ALA A 240 21.96 17.35 -13.87
C ALA A 240 22.09 18.68 -14.65
N TYR A 241 20.98 19.18 -15.20
CA TYR A 241 20.92 20.47 -15.86
C TYR A 241 21.38 21.61 -14.95
N ASP A 242 20.82 21.68 -13.75
CA ASP A 242 21.08 22.71 -12.74
C ASP A 242 22.56 22.80 -12.34
N ARG A 243 23.20 21.65 -12.12
CA ARG A 243 24.61 21.57 -11.72
C ARG A 243 25.58 21.86 -12.86
N LEU A 244 25.21 21.49 -14.09
CA LEU A 244 26.03 21.72 -15.28
C LEU A 244 25.86 23.13 -15.85
N TYR A 245 24.82 23.86 -15.44
CA TYR A 245 24.40 25.12 -16.06
C TYR A 245 25.53 26.14 -16.22
N SER A 246 26.36 26.29 -15.18
CA SER A 246 27.45 27.28 -15.12
C SER A 246 28.83 26.70 -15.48
N SER A 247 28.89 25.45 -15.96
CA SER A 247 30.17 24.76 -16.26
C SER A 247 30.84 25.20 -17.59
N GLY A 248 30.13 25.96 -18.42
CA GLY A 248 30.54 26.28 -19.79
C GLY A 248 30.38 25.12 -20.78
N ALA A 249 29.99 23.92 -20.34
CA ALA A 249 29.88 22.73 -21.20
C ALA A 249 28.74 22.84 -22.22
N PHE A 250 27.60 23.42 -21.82
CA PHE A 250 26.48 23.63 -22.74
C PHE A 250 26.83 24.65 -23.83
N GLU A 251 27.61 25.68 -23.51
CA GLU A 251 28.07 26.69 -24.47
C GLU A 251 29.04 26.07 -25.48
N ARG A 252 30.01 25.27 -25.00
CA ARG A 252 30.93 24.52 -25.87
C ARG A 252 30.15 23.59 -26.81
N LEU A 253 29.20 22.82 -26.26
CA LEU A 253 28.36 21.93 -27.06
C LEU A 253 27.50 22.72 -28.06
N SER A 254 26.94 23.86 -27.65
CA SER A 254 26.14 24.74 -28.52
C SER A 254 26.95 25.24 -29.71
N ALA A 255 28.19 25.67 -29.48
CA ALA A 255 29.10 26.08 -30.53
C ALA A 255 29.38 24.93 -31.52
N SER A 256 29.57 23.71 -31.01
CA SER A 256 29.83 22.55 -31.88
C SER A 256 28.63 22.11 -32.71
N LEU A 257 27.41 22.27 -32.18
CA LEU A 257 26.16 21.85 -32.84
C LEU A 257 25.50 22.96 -33.66
N GLY A 258 25.94 24.21 -33.53
CA GLY A 258 25.28 25.36 -34.15
C GLY A 258 23.86 25.60 -33.64
N ARG A 259 23.55 25.20 -32.41
CA ARG A 259 22.23 25.30 -31.77
C ARG A 259 22.37 25.63 -30.30
N ASP A 260 21.47 26.46 -29.76
CA ASP A 260 21.38 26.69 -28.32
C ASP A 260 20.93 25.40 -27.60
N VAL A 261 21.88 24.75 -26.93
CA VAL A 261 21.67 23.49 -26.20
C VAL A 261 20.81 23.69 -24.95
N LYS A 262 20.98 24.81 -24.23
CA LYS A 262 20.19 25.10 -23.03
C LYS A 262 18.72 25.27 -23.39
N ALA A 263 18.43 26.12 -24.35
CA ALA A 263 17.07 26.33 -24.84
C ALA A 263 16.44 25.03 -25.40
N ALA A 264 17.23 24.20 -26.08
CA ALA A 264 16.78 22.90 -26.56
C ALA A 264 16.44 21.93 -25.42
N ILE A 265 17.27 21.79 -24.39
CA ILE A 265 17.00 20.91 -23.24
C ILE A 265 15.74 21.38 -22.49
N GLU A 266 15.65 22.69 -22.23
CA GLU A 266 14.49 23.27 -21.54
C GLU A 266 13.18 23.05 -22.31
N THR A 267 13.19 23.29 -23.62
CA THR A 267 11.99 23.18 -24.47
C THR A 267 11.62 21.74 -24.76
N ASP A 268 12.58 20.95 -25.25
CA ASP A 268 12.33 19.61 -25.80
C ASP A 268 12.06 18.58 -24.68
N MET A 269 12.48 18.87 -23.44
CA MET A 269 12.33 17.96 -22.31
C MET A 269 11.77 18.61 -21.05
N LEU A 270 12.42 19.62 -20.47
CA LEU A 270 12.11 20.01 -19.09
C LEU A 270 10.72 20.64 -18.95
N HIS A 271 10.39 21.63 -19.78
CA HIS A 271 9.05 22.20 -19.85
C HIS A 271 8.03 21.20 -20.42
N ALA A 272 8.42 20.39 -21.39
CA ALA A 272 7.56 19.37 -21.98
C ALA A 272 7.11 18.30 -20.96
N SER A 273 7.99 17.86 -20.07
CA SER A 273 7.66 16.95 -18.97
C SER A 273 6.66 17.58 -17.99
N ILE A 274 6.87 18.85 -17.60
CA ILE A 274 5.93 19.55 -16.71
C ILE A 274 4.57 19.78 -17.38
N ALA A 275 4.56 20.15 -18.66
CA ALA A 275 3.32 20.27 -19.43
C ALA A 275 2.56 18.93 -19.48
N PHE A 276 3.26 17.82 -19.74
CA PHE A 276 2.66 16.49 -19.78
C PHE A 276 2.04 16.09 -18.42
N VAL A 277 2.77 16.21 -17.30
CA VAL A 277 2.19 15.83 -16.00
C VAL A 277 1.05 16.77 -15.57
N ARG A 278 1.06 18.04 -16.02
CA ARG A 278 -0.02 19.01 -15.75
C ARG A 278 -1.25 18.81 -16.64
N SER A 279 -1.19 18.03 -17.72
CA SER A 279 -2.37 17.72 -18.53
C SER A 279 -3.35 16.78 -17.82
N TYR A 280 -2.90 16.07 -16.78
CA TYR A 280 -3.74 15.20 -15.98
C TYR A 280 -4.50 16.00 -14.93
N LYS A 281 -5.75 15.58 -14.67
CA LYS A 281 -6.47 16.04 -13.49
C LYS A 281 -5.70 15.64 -12.22
N GLU A 282 -5.80 16.44 -11.18
CA GLU A 282 -5.23 16.08 -9.89
C GLU A 282 -6.08 14.99 -9.21
N TYR A 283 -5.47 13.82 -8.96
CA TYR A 283 -6.13 12.69 -8.32
C TYR A 283 -6.02 12.71 -6.79
N TYR A 284 -5.04 13.44 -6.24
CA TYR A 284 -4.71 13.41 -4.82
C TYR A 284 -4.52 11.96 -4.31
N SER A 285 -3.69 11.18 -5.00
CA SER A 285 -3.39 9.79 -4.64
C SER A 285 -2.09 9.67 -3.83
N ASN A 286 -1.78 8.47 -3.36
CA ASN A 286 -0.51 8.18 -2.67
C ASN A 286 0.74 8.46 -3.54
N MET A 287 0.61 8.47 -4.86
CA MET A 287 1.69 8.77 -5.82
C MET A 287 1.72 10.23 -6.27
N SER A 288 0.67 11.01 -6.04
CA SER A 288 0.63 12.42 -6.43
C SER A 288 1.82 13.26 -5.94
N PRO A 289 2.40 13.03 -4.73
CA PRO A 289 3.56 13.79 -4.28
C PRO A 289 4.80 13.72 -5.20
N VAL A 290 4.92 12.69 -6.04
CA VAL A 290 6.02 12.62 -7.04
C VAL A 290 5.94 13.80 -8.01
N ILE A 291 4.74 14.11 -8.52
CA ILE A 291 4.51 15.26 -9.40
C ILE A 291 4.80 16.56 -8.63
N TYR A 292 4.39 16.65 -7.37
CA TYR A 292 4.55 17.87 -6.57
C TYR A 292 6.04 18.18 -6.34
N GLN A 293 6.83 17.14 -6.06
CA GLN A 293 8.28 17.26 -5.94
C GLN A 293 8.88 17.73 -7.26
N SER A 294 8.49 17.12 -8.38
CA SER A 294 8.98 17.53 -9.71
C SER A 294 8.60 18.97 -10.05
N LEU A 295 7.38 19.40 -9.74
CA LEU A 295 6.94 20.80 -9.92
C LEU A 295 7.83 21.77 -9.15
N VAL A 296 8.15 21.47 -7.89
CA VAL A 296 9.05 22.31 -7.07
C VAL A 296 10.48 22.30 -7.62
N VAL A 297 11.05 21.13 -7.93
CA VAL A 297 12.42 21.01 -8.44
C VAL A 297 12.56 21.74 -9.78
N TYR A 298 11.71 21.44 -10.75
CA TYR A 298 11.76 22.07 -12.06
C TYR A 298 11.43 23.56 -11.97
N GLY A 299 10.50 23.94 -11.08
CA GLY A 299 10.17 25.34 -10.83
C GLY A 299 11.37 26.15 -10.35
N ARG A 300 12.16 25.60 -9.42
CA ARG A 300 13.38 26.25 -8.94
C ARG A 300 14.47 26.32 -10.01
N VAL A 301 14.71 25.22 -10.71
CA VAL A 301 15.76 25.13 -11.75
C VAL A 301 15.45 26.01 -12.96
N LEU A 302 14.19 26.11 -13.38
CA LEU A 302 13.81 26.86 -14.59
C LEU A 302 13.40 28.30 -14.29
N ASN A 303 13.55 28.75 -13.04
CA ASN A 303 13.03 30.03 -12.55
C ASN A 303 11.54 30.24 -12.91
N ARG A 304 10.72 29.25 -12.54
CA ARG A 304 9.28 29.19 -12.73
C ARG A 304 8.54 29.12 -11.39
N PRO A 305 8.31 30.28 -10.74
CA PRO A 305 7.56 30.37 -9.49
C PRO A 305 6.17 29.73 -9.58
N ASP A 306 5.50 29.82 -10.73
CA ASP A 306 4.18 29.20 -10.92
C ASP A 306 4.21 27.67 -10.76
N TYR A 307 5.31 27.01 -11.13
CA TYR A 307 5.46 25.57 -10.90
C TYR A 307 5.66 25.27 -9.42
N VAL A 308 6.48 26.06 -8.72
CA VAL A 308 6.70 25.92 -7.27
C VAL A 308 5.38 26.10 -6.52
N HIS A 309 4.65 27.18 -6.79
CA HIS A 309 3.35 27.45 -6.18
C HIS A 309 2.33 26.34 -6.47
N ASP A 310 2.31 25.76 -7.68
CA ASP A 310 1.44 24.61 -7.99
C ASP A 310 1.78 23.39 -7.12
N GLY A 311 3.07 23.05 -7.00
CA GLY A 311 3.53 21.95 -6.14
C GLY A 311 3.18 22.13 -4.66
N ILE A 312 3.38 23.34 -4.12
CA ILE A 312 3.02 23.67 -2.72
C ILE A 312 1.51 23.61 -2.51
N ARG A 313 0.73 24.21 -3.42
CA ARG A 313 -0.74 24.19 -3.34
C ARG A 313 -1.28 22.77 -3.31
N ARG A 314 -0.84 21.91 -4.22
CA ARG A 314 -1.33 20.53 -4.29
C ARG A 314 -0.91 19.73 -3.06
N THR A 315 0.26 20.02 -2.49
CA THR A 315 0.73 19.44 -1.23
C THR A 315 -0.18 19.81 -0.05
N GLU A 316 -0.50 21.10 0.11
CA GLU A 316 -1.43 21.59 1.14
C GLU A 316 -2.82 20.95 1.00
N GLU A 317 -3.33 20.88 -0.23
CA GLU A 317 -4.63 20.28 -0.52
C GLU A 317 -4.64 18.76 -0.29
N LEU A 318 -3.55 18.05 -0.63
CA LEU A 318 -3.42 16.61 -0.35
C LEU A 318 -3.47 16.35 1.17
N LEU A 319 -2.67 17.08 1.94
CA LEU A 319 -2.64 16.99 3.41
C LEU A 319 -4.02 17.28 4.02
N ARG A 320 -4.73 18.27 3.47
CA ARG A 320 -6.06 18.66 3.97
C ARG A 320 -7.16 17.67 3.62
N ARG A 321 -7.10 17.04 2.45
CA ARG A 321 -8.20 16.22 1.90
C ARG A 321 -8.05 14.73 2.22
N GLN A 322 -6.83 14.21 2.19
CA GLN A 322 -6.57 12.76 2.12
C GLN A 322 -5.87 12.20 3.36
N PHE A 323 -5.72 12.98 4.41
CA PHE A 323 -5.23 12.49 5.70
C PHE A 323 -6.34 12.55 6.73
N PHE A 324 -6.43 11.51 7.55
CA PHE A 324 -7.29 11.52 8.72
C PHE A 324 -6.82 12.57 9.71
N VAL A 325 -7.73 13.01 10.58
CA VAL A 325 -7.42 13.96 11.66
C VAL A 325 -6.28 13.49 12.56
N ASP A 326 -6.02 12.18 12.63
CA ASP A 326 -4.94 11.55 13.39
C ASP A 326 -3.57 11.64 12.70
N GLY A 327 -3.50 12.15 11.47
CA GLY A 327 -2.28 12.22 10.67
C GLY A 327 -2.01 10.98 9.82
N MET A 328 -2.84 9.93 9.92
CA MET A 328 -2.73 8.77 9.02
C MET A 328 -3.22 9.10 7.61
N TRP A 329 -2.60 8.47 6.62
CA TRP A 329 -3.06 8.51 5.23
C TRP A 329 -4.41 7.79 5.12
N MET A 330 -5.33 8.29 4.29
CA MET A 330 -6.72 7.83 4.24
C MET A 330 -6.91 6.34 3.93
N GLU A 331 -5.96 5.70 3.24
CA GLU A 331 -6.04 4.26 2.95
C GLU A 331 -5.94 3.41 4.22
N GLY A 332 -5.62 3.99 5.38
CA GLY A 332 -5.60 3.27 6.66
C GLY A 332 -4.53 2.18 6.75
N SER A 333 -3.70 2.01 5.73
CA SER A 333 -2.55 1.09 5.72
C SER A 333 -1.29 1.78 6.21
N HIS A 334 -0.54 1.08 7.05
CA HIS A 334 0.81 1.51 7.47
C HIS A 334 1.75 1.68 6.27
N SER A 335 1.78 0.72 5.34
CA SER A 335 2.71 0.72 4.21
C SER A 335 2.43 1.85 3.24
N TYR A 336 1.15 2.10 2.92
CA TYR A 336 0.78 3.20 2.04
C TYR A 336 0.85 4.57 2.72
N HIS A 337 0.65 4.64 4.04
CA HIS A 337 0.96 5.86 4.78
C HIS A 337 2.46 6.20 4.69
N ARG A 338 3.35 5.22 4.94
CA ARG A 338 4.80 5.43 4.82
C ARG A 338 5.22 5.85 3.41
N GLN A 339 4.59 5.29 2.38
CA GLN A 339 4.81 5.70 1.00
C GLN A 339 4.39 7.16 0.79
N ALA A 340 3.14 7.51 1.10
CA ALA A 340 2.61 8.85 0.87
C ALA A 340 3.39 9.93 1.65
N ILE A 341 3.63 9.71 2.95
CA ILE A 341 4.36 10.68 3.78
C ILE A 341 5.85 10.75 3.42
N GLY A 342 6.47 9.63 3.03
CA GLY A 342 7.86 9.61 2.58
C GLY A 342 8.05 10.38 1.27
N LEU A 343 7.13 10.23 0.32
CA LEU A 343 7.15 11.02 -0.92
C LEU A 343 6.89 12.51 -0.64
N LEU A 344 5.96 12.84 0.26
CA LEU A 344 5.73 14.22 0.71
C LEU A 344 6.95 14.85 1.39
N GLN A 345 7.70 14.09 2.17
CA GLN A 345 8.98 14.56 2.73
C GLN A 345 9.96 14.96 1.62
N GLY A 346 9.97 14.26 0.48
CA GLY A 346 10.72 14.67 -0.71
C GLY A 346 10.30 16.04 -1.24
N VAL A 347 9.01 16.36 -1.21
CA VAL A 347 8.49 17.69 -1.56
C VAL A 347 8.94 18.75 -0.56
N PHE A 348 8.82 18.47 0.74
CA PHE A 348 9.20 19.41 1.81
C PHE A 348 10.68 19.78 1.71
N GLN A 349 11.55 18.80 1.45
CA GLN A 349 12.98 19.06 1.28
C GLN A 349 13.27 19.84 0.00
N ALA A 350 12.60 19.55 -1.12
CA ALA A 350 12.78 20.30 -2.36
C ALA A 350 12.32 21.76 -2.23
N ALA A 351 11.27 22.01 -1.44
CA ALA A 351 10.70 23.32 -1.20
C ALA A 351 11.50 24.16 -0.19
N LYS A 352 12.33 23.52 0.64
CA LYS A 352 12.99 24.17 1.77
C LYS A 352 13.86 25.36 1.34
N GLY A 353 13.72 26.48 2.05
CA GLY A 353 14.45 27.73 1.80
C GLY A 353 14.05 28.46 0.52
N TYR A 354 13.01 28.02 -0.20
CA TYR A 354 12.54 28.72 -1.38
C TYR A 354 11.99 30.10 -1.02
N SER A 355 12.33 31.11 -1.82
CA SER A 355 11.73 32.44 -1.78
C SER A 355 11.39 32.87 -3.21
N ASP A 356 10.21 33.47 -3.40
CA ASP A 356 9.84 34.00 -4.70
C ASP A 356 10.82 35.12 -5.14
N PRO A 357 11.18 35.22 -6.43
CA PRO A 357 11.83 36.40 -6.99
C PRO A 357 11.06 37.68 -6.65
N ALA A 358 11.75 38.81 -6.41
CA ALA A 358 11.15 40.03 -5.83
C ALA A 358 10.00 40.63 -6.66
N ASP A 359 10.03 40.42 -7.97
CA ASP A 359 9.09 40.92 -8.97
C ASP A 359 7.83 40.04 -9.15
N VAL A 360 7.81 38.85 -8.55
CA VAL A 360 6.70 37.90 -8.69
C VAL A 360 5.51 38.30 -7.81
N VAL A 361 4.33 38.39 -8.42
CA VAL A 361 3.07 38.50 -7.68
C VAL A 361 2.35 37.16 -7.81
N PRO A 362 2.21 36.39 -6.72
CA PRO A 362 1.52 35.10 -6.79
C PRO A 362 0.07 35.25 -7.26
N GLU A 363 -0.37 34.30 -8.08
CA GLU A 363 -1.74 34.30 -8.60
C GLU A 363 -2.77 33.97 -7.50
N GLY A 364 -4.02 34.39 -7.71
CA GLY A 364 -5.16 33.95 -6.90
C GLY A 364 -5.17 34.45 -5.45
N GLY A 365 -4.51 35.58 -5.16
CA GLY A 365 -4.48 36.18 -3.83
C GLY A 365 -3.58 35.47 -2.82
N ARG A 366 -2.70 34.57 -3.28
CA ARG A 366 -1.71 33.92 -2.42
C ARG A 366 -0.63 34.90 -1.97
N THR A 367 -0.09 34.65 -0.79
CA THR A 367 1.08 35.38 -0.31
C THR A 367 2.35 34.87 -0.99
N ARG A 368 3.33 35.75 -1.13
CA ARG A 368 4.68 35.37 -1.56
C ARG A 368 5.28 34.35 -0.60
N LEU A 369 6.01 33.39 -1.14
CA LEU A 369 6.80 32.43 -0.37
C LEU A 369 8.14 33.09 -0.01
N VAL A 370 8.53 33.00 1.26
CA VAL A 370 9.78 33.56 1.81
C VAL A 370 10.35 32.55 2.79
N ASP A 371 11.59 32.11 2.57
CA ASP A 371 12.29 31.09 3.38
C ASP A 371 11.38 29.92 3.79
N LEU A 372 10.73 29.29 2.81
CA LEU A 372 9.71 28.27 3.08
C LEU A 372 10.29 27.06 3.83
N ASP A 373 9.69 26.66 4.95
CA ASP A 373 9.95 25.36 5.59
C ASP A 373 8.62 24.74 6.05
N MET A 374 8.05 23.86 5.22
CA MET A 374 6.74 23.27 5.50
C MET A 374 6.69 22.46 6.81
N GLN A 375 7.81 21.86 7.25
CA GLN A 375 7.84 21.10 8.51
C GLN A 375 7.87 22.02 9.74
N ARG A 376 8.48 23.20 9.60
CA ARG A 376 8.41 24.29 10.58
C ARG A 376 7.01 24.90 10.60
N ASP A 377 6.48 25.21 9.42
CA ASP A 377 5.35 26.11 9.21
C ASP A 377 3.97 25.41 9.29
N LEU A 378 3.92 24.07 9.12
CA LEU A 378 2.67 23.29 9.17
C LEU A 378 2.69 22.25 10.32
N PRO A 379 2.07 22.53 11.49
CA PRO A 379 2.06 21.61 12.62
C PRO A 379 1.51 20.21 12.31
N PHE A 380 0.53 20.12 11.39
CA PHE A 380 -0.08 18.85 10.99
C PHE A 380 0.94 17.89 10.33
N VAL A 381 1.95 18.43 9.63
CA VAL A 381 2.99 17.60 8.98
C VAL A 381 3.75 16.76 10.00
N ARG A 382 4.08 17.32 11.17
CA ARG A 382 4.76 16.55 12.23
C ARG A 382 3.88 15.42 12.77
N LYS A 383 2.58 15.69 12.96
CA LYS A 383 1.60 14.66 13.34
C LYS A 383 1.54 13.54 12.30
N ALA A 384 1.48 13.89 11.03
CA ALA A 384 1.45 12.92 9.94
C ALA A 384 2.72 12.07 9.87
N ILE A 385 3.91 12.66 10.03
CA ILE A 385 5.19 11.92 10.04
C ILE A 385 5.24 10.88 11.17
N GLN A 386 4.62 11.17 12.32
CA GLN A 386 4.67 10.30 13.50
C GLN A 386 3.55 9.26 13.55
N ALA A 387 2.51 9.39 12.71
CA ALA A 387 1.29 8.60 12.82
C ALA A 387 1.51 7.08 12.63
N ALA A 388 2.47 6.69 11.77
CA ALA A 388 2.82 5.28 11.54
C ALA A 388 3.22 4.51 12.81
N ALA A 389 3.81 5.17 13.80
CA ALA A 389 4.28 4.52 15.03
C ALA A 389 3.13 3.88 15.83
N ALA A 390 1.90 4.36 15.63
CA ALA A 390 0.70 3.77 16.24
C ALA A 390 0.43 2.32 15.82
N LEU A 391 0.96 1.90 14.66
CA LEU A 391 0.77 0.57 14.08
C LEU A 391 2.07 -0.25 14.18
N ALA A 392 2.72 -0.17 15.34
CA ALA A 392 3.89 -0.97 15.66
C ALA A 392 3.64 -1.82 16.91
N PHE A 393 4.02 -3.09 16.81
CA PHE A 393 4.18 -3.98 17.96
C PHE A 393 5.38 -3.55 18.81
N PRO A 394 5.50 -4.02 20.08
CA PRO A 394 6.61 -3.67 20.96
C PRO A 394 7.99 -4.03 20.41
N ASP A 395 8.09 -5.02 19.51
CA ASP A 395 9.35 -5.42 18.85
C ASP A 395 9.65 -4.65 17.55
N GLY A 396 8.86 -3.61 17.25
CA GLY A 396 9.01 -2.79 16.05
C GLY A 396 8.50 -3.43 14.76
N ARG A 397 7.82 -4.59 14.82
CA ARG A 397 7.07 -5.13 13.68
C ARG A 397 5.82 -4.29 13.42
N VAL A 398 5.43 -4.22 12.15
CA VAL A 398 4.21 -3.54 11.72
C VAL A 398 2.97 -4.35 12.11
N VAL A 399 1.96 -3.66 12.64
CA VAL A 399 0.59 -4.16 12.75
C VAL A 399 -0.03 -4.10 11.36
N ALA A 400 0.02 -5.22 10.65
CA ALA A 400 -0.21 -5.30 9.21
C ALA A 400 -1.70 -5.34 8.83
N VAL A 401 -2.47 -4.32 9.21
CA VAL A 401 -3.86 -4.12 8.77
C VAL A 401 -3.92 -3.59 7.34
N HIS A 402 -5.00 -3.95 6.63
CA HIS A 402 -5.17 -3.62 5.20
C HIS A 402 -3.96 -4.09 4.36
N ASP A 403 -3.71 -3.48 3.20
CA ASP A 403 -2.51 -3.76 2.42
C ASP A 403 -1.26 -3.17 3.11
N ALA A 404 -0.77 -3.82 4.16
CA ALA A 404 0.50 -3.54 4.81
C ALA A 404 1.42 -4.78 4.86
N TRP A 405 2.71 -4.61 4.58
CA TRP A 405 3.69 -5.70 4.74
C TRP A 405 4.17 -5.78 6.21
N PRO A 406 4.31 -7.00 6.78
CA PRO A 406 4.64 -7.25 8.19
C PRO A 406 6.14 -7.04 8.53
N GLY A 407 6.77 -6.02 7.94
CA GLY A 407 8.20 -5.75 8.08
C GLY A 407 8.64 -5.35 9.49
N ARG A 408 9.95 -5.41 9.73
CA ARG A 408 10.62 -4.90 10.94
C ARG A 408 11.25 -3.53 10.70
N GLY A 409 11.62 -2.83 11.78
CA GLY A 409 12.35 -1.56 11.71
C GLY A 409 11.46 -0.32 11.87
N GLN A 410 10.30 -0.46 12.50
CA GLN A 410 9.63 0.69 13.09
C GLN A 410 10.28 1.01 14.43
N GLU A 411 10.44 2.30 14.73
CA GLU A 411 10.63 2.73 16.10
C GLU A 411 9.32 2.41 16.85
N PRO A 412 9.34 1.49 17.82
CA PRO A 412 8.16 1.23 18.62
C PRO A 412 7.74 2.51 19.35
N THR A 413 6.46 2.62 19.72
CA THR A 413 6.05 3.71 20.60
C THR A 413 6.90 3.67 21.87
N ALA A 414 7.33 4.85 22.35
CA ALA A 414 8.20 4.94 23.54
C ALA A 414 7.61 4.27 24.79
N ARG A 415 6.30 4.03 24.80
CA ARG A 415 5.55 3.29 25.82
C ARG A 415 4.50 2.40 25.17
N ASN A 416 4.19 1.28 25.83
CA ASN A 416 3.15 0.36 25.41
C ASN A 416 1.77 0.73 26.01
N ASP A 417 1.23 1.88 25.58
CA ASP A 417 -0.01 2.44 26.15
C ASP A 417 -1.25 2.20 25.27
N ALA A 418 -2.42 2.28 25.91
CA ALA A 418 -3.70 2.30 25.21
C ALA A 418 -3.76 3.48 24.21
N LEU A 419 -4.33 3.25 23.04
CA LEU A 419 -4.39 4.24 21.96
C LEU A 419 -5.71 4.14 21.21
N LEU A 420 -6.26 5.30 20.84
CA LEU A 420 -7.38 5.40 19.91
C LEU A 420 -6.99 6.33 18.76
N MET A 421 -7.14 5.83 17.53
CA MET A 421 -7.04 6.59 16.29
C MET A 421 -8.46 6.71 15.69
N PRO A 422 -9.26 7.70 16.13
CA PRO A 422 -10.68 7.78 15.75
C PRO A 422 -10.91 8.01 14.26
N GLY A 423 -10.00 8.71 13.57
CA GLY A 423 -10.06 8.94 12.13
C GLY A 423 -9.68 7.70 11.32
N MET A 424 -8.57 7.03 11.68
CA MET A 424 -8.19 5.75 11.07
C MET A 424 -9.13 4.60 11.46
N ARG A 425 -9.84 4.74 12.58
CA ARG A 425 -10.73 3.71 13.16
C ARG A 425 -9.95 2.45 13.55
N HIS A 426 -8.96 2.69 14.39
CA HIS A 426 -8.15 1.65 15.01
C HIS A 426 -7.97 1.98 16.49
N ALA A 427 -8.03 0.96 17.33
CA ALA A 427 -7.77 1.10 18.76
C ALA A 427 -6.84 -0.01 19.22
N ARG A 428 -6.01 0.32 20.21
CA ARG A 428 -5.10 -0.60 20.89
C ARG A 428 -5.37 -0.52 22.39
N LEU A 429 -5.61 -1.65 23.02
CA LEU A 429 -5.48 -1.83 24.47
C LEU A 429 -4.10 -2.41 24.73
N ALA A 430 -3.36 -1.87 25.69
CA ALA A 430 -1.97 -2.27 25.88
C ALA A 430 -1.50 -2.12 27.32
N ARG A 431 -0.64 -3.05 27.76
CA ARG A 431 -0.04 -3.06 29.09
C ARG A 431 1.27 -3.84 29.10
N GLY A 432 2.06 -3.64 30.14
CA GLY A 432 3.37 -4.28 30.28
C GLY A 432 4.38 -3.74 29.26
N GLU A 433 5.65 -4.08 29.45
CA GLU A 433 6.75 -3.63 28.60
C GLU A 433 7.65 -4.82 28.24
N ALA A 434 8.42 -4.69 27.16
CA ALA A 434 9.33 -5.74 26.69
C ALA A 434 8.66 -7.14 26.65
N GLU A 435 9.21 -8.12 27.37
CA GLU A 435 8.73 -9.53 27.36
C GLU A 435 7.35 -9.73 28.01
N THR A 436 6.86 -8.77 28.79
CA THR A 436 5.50 -8.82 29.38
C THR A 436 4.49 -7.96 28.61
N ALA A 437 4.93 -7.32 27.52
CA ALA A 437 4.06 -6.47 26.73
C ALA A 437 2.94 -7.28 26.08
N MET A 438 1.71 -6.82 26.30
CA MET A 438 0.49 -7.29 25.66
C MET A 438 -0.14 -6.14 24.88
N GLN A 439 -0.62 -6.42 23.68
CA GLN A 439 -1.45 -5.51 22.90
C GLN A 439 -2.64 -6.27 22.30
N ALA A 440 -3.84 -5.75 22.49
CA ALA A 440 -5.05 -6.19 21.79
C ALA A 440 -5.53 -5.04 20.90
N HIS A 441 -5.54 -5.27 19.59
CA HIS A 441 -5.96 -4.28 18.62
C HIS A 441 -7.38 -4.58 18.13
N LEU A 442 -8.20 -3.55 18.07
CA LEU A 442 -9.51 -3.58 17.42
C LEU A 442 -9.45 -2.67 16.19
N HIS A 443 -9.55 -3.26 15.01
CA HIS A 443 -9.56 -2.53 13.75
C HIS A 443 -10.98 -2.45 13.16
N PHE A 444 -11.39 -1.27 12.74
CA PHE A 444 -12.76 -0.99 12.30
C PHE A 444 -12.82 0.11 11.24
N SER A 445 -11.76 0.19 10.43
CA SER A 445 -11.66 1.10 9.29
C SER A 445 -12.62 0.73 8.17
N GLY A 446 -12.83 1.69 7.26
CA GLY A 446 -13.45 1.46 5.97
C GLY A 446 -12.45 1.73 4.85
N GLY A 447 -12.93 1.79 3.62
CA GLY A 447 -12.09 1.74 2.44
C GLY A 447 -11.93 3.03 1.68
N HIS A 448 -10.68 3.34 1.40
CA HIS A 448 -10.25 4.49 0.60
C HIS A 448 -9.21 4.10 -0.47
N GLY A 449 -9.15 2.81 -0.83
CA GLY A 449 -8.05 2.19 -1.56
C GLY A 449 -7.26 1.28 -0.61
N HIS A 450 -6.76 0.15 -1.13
CA HIS A 450 -5.89 -0.77 -0.39
C HIS A 450 -6.48 -1.40 0.89
N GLN A 451 -7.80 -1.31 1.07
CA GLN A 451 -8.52 -1.85 2.22
C GLN A 451 -8.86 -3.33 2.09
N HIS A 452 -9.10 -3.97 3.24
CA HIS A 452 -9.56 -5.35 3.35
C HIS A 452 -11.00 -5.40 3.89
N GLY A 453 -11.61 -6.59 3.89
CA GLY A 453 -12.91 -6.85 4.50
C GLY A 453 -12.80 -7.18 5.99
N ASP A 454 -12.11 -6.34 6.75
CA ASP A 454 -11.58 -6.61 8.10
C ASP A 454 -12.24 -5.76 9.20
N HIS A 455 -13.49 -5.34 9.02
CA HIS A 455 -14.22 -4.61 10.05
C HIS A 455 -14.35 -5.45 11.33
N LEU A 456 -14.05 -4.81 12.45
CA LEU A 456 -14.00 -5.39 13.80
C LEU A 456 -12.98 -6.53 13.95
N ASN A 457 -11.91 -6.53 13.14
CA ASN A 457 -10.81 -7.47 13.26
C ASN A 457 -10.07 -7.33 14.60
N LEU A 458 -9.67 -8.47 15.18
CA LEU A 458 -8.83 -8.56 16.38
C LEU A 458 -7.41 -8.97 15.99
N ILE A 459 -6.42 -8.30 16.55
CA ILE A 459 -5.02 -8.72 16.50
C ILE A 459 -4.54 -8.80 17.94
N LEU A 460 -3.85 -9.88 18.29
CA LEU A 460 -3.40 -10.12 19.66
C LEU A 460 -1.89 -10.38 19.69
N TRP A 461 -1.19 -9.54 20.44
CA TRP A 461 0.22 -9.68 20.76
C TRP A 461 0.40 -9.92 22.24
N ALA A 462 1.22 -10.89 22.61
CA ALA A 462 1.70 -11.04 23.99
C ALA A 462 3.00 -11.85 24.01
N HIS A 463 3.82 -11.67 25.05
CA HIS A 463 5.04 -12.44 25.28
C HIS A 463 5.97 -12.50 24.06
N GLY A 464 6.19 -11.33 23.44
CA GLY A 464 7.10 -11.18 22.31
C GLY A 464 6.64 -11.83 21.00
N ARG A 465 5.36 -12.21 20.87
CA ARG A 465 4.80 -12.84 19.67
C ARG A 465 3.43 -12.28 19.29
N GLU A 466 3.17 -12.27 17.97
CA GLU A 466 1.82 -12.13 17.42
C GLU A 466 1.13 -13.48 17.53
N LEU A 467 0.10 -13.56 18.37
CA LEU A 467 -0.64 -14.78 18.68
C LEU A 467 -1.84 -14.97 17.77
N LEU A 468 -2.57 -13.89 17.51
CA LEU A 468 -3.62 -13.79 16.50
C LEU A 468 -3.24 -12.69 15.52
N ASN A 469 -3.20 -13.00 14.24
CA ASN A 469 -2.67 -12.11 13.22
C ASN A 469 -3.74 -11.23 12.56
N ASP A 470 -3.31 -10.16 11.89
CA ASP A 470 -3.94 -9.80 10.61
C ASP A 470 -3.11 -10.42 9.47
N ILE A 471 -3.65 -10.69 8.30
CA ILE A 471 -2.88 -11.42 7.28
C ILE A 471 -1.84 -10.56 6.56
N GLY A 472 -2.09 -9.25 6.45
CA GLY A 472 -1.20 -8.30 5.77
C GLY A 472 -1.30 -8.37 4.24
N TYR A 473 -0.32 -7.81 3.53
CA TYR A 473 -0.38 -7.63 2.08
C TYR A 473 0.42 -8.64 1.26
N THR A 474 0.00 -8.80 0.01
CA THR A 474 0.74 -9.51 -1.03
C THR A 474 0.31 -9.03 -2.41
N HIS A 475 1.25 -8.99 -3.36
CA HIS A 475 0.96 -8.88 -4.79
C HIS A 475 0.85 -10.23 -5.51
N SER A 476 0.58 -11.30 -4.77
CA SER A 476 0.48 -12.66 -5.28
C SER A 476 -0.93 -13.03 -5.74
N ALA A 477 -1.09 -14.19 -6.36
CA ALA A 477 -2.35 -14.79 -6.74
C ALA A 477 -3.35 -14.89 -5.59
N TRP A 478 -2.87 -15.05 -4.36
CA TRP A 478 -3.73 -15.15 -3.18
C TRP A 478 -4.10 -13.81 -2.58
N ARG A 479 -3.85 -12.70 -3.28
CA ARG A 479 -4.48 -11.41 -2.98
C ARG A 479 -6.00 -11.52 -2.99
N ALA A 480 -6.58 -12.47 -3.73
CA ALA A 480 -8.02 -12.77 -3.72
C ALA A 480 -8.54 -13.37 -2.41
N TRP A 481 -7.67 -13.99 -1.59
CA TRP A 481 -7.95 -14.48 -0.23
C TRP A 481 -7.74 -13.35 0.79
N VAL A 482 -6.59 -12.68 0.71
CA VAL A 482 -6.11 -11.72 1.71
C VAL A 482 -7.08 -10.58 2.03
N VAL A 483 -7.84 -10.06 1.04
CA VAL A 483 -8.82 -8.98 1.29
C VAL A 483 -10.17 -9.43 1.81
N ARG A 484 -10.37 -10.72 2.02
CA ARG A 484 -11.71 -11.26 2.28
C ARG A 484 -11.94 -11.40 3.76
N SER A 485 -13.18 -11.18 4.19
CA SER A 485 -13.56 -11.21 5.61
C SER A 485 -13.22 -12.51 6.33
N LEU A 486 -13.22 -13.63 5.62
CA LEU A 486 -12.85 -14.93 6.19
C LEU A 486 -11.33 -15.06 6.48
N ALA A 487 -10.49 -14.16 5.97
CA ALA A 487 -9.05 -14.13 6.23
C ALA A 487 -8.68 -13.36 7.50
N HIS A 488 -9.67 -12.78 8.19
CA HIS A 488 -9.47 -11.92 9.37
C HIS A 488 -10.23 -12.48 10.58
N ASN A 489 -9.78 -12.10 11.77
CA ASN A 489 -10.36 -12.52 13.04
C ASN A 489 -11.65 -11.74 13.33
N THR A 490 -12.74 -12.04 12.62
CA THR A 490 -14.02 -11.34 12.74
C THR A 490 -15.21 -12.30 12.52
N VAL A 491 -16.43 -11.78 12.41
CA VAL A 491 -17.63 -12.58 12.07
C VAL A 491 -18.03 -12.38 10.62
N VAL A 492 -18.19 -13.47 9.86
CA VAL A 492 -18.73 -13.43 8.50
C VAL A 492 -20.23 -13.74 8.53
N ILE A 493 -21.04 -12.96 7.82
CA ILE A 493 -22.49 -13.19 7.67
C ILE A 493 -22.78 -13.79 6.29
N ASP A 494 -23.55 -14.89 6.27
CA ASP A 494 -24.06 -15.55 5.05
C ASP A 494 -22.98 -15.89 4.02
N GLN A 495 -21.75 -16.18 4.47
CA GLN A 495 -20.61 -16.46 3.57
C GLN A 495 -20.31 -15.34 2.57
N THR A 496 -20.62 -14.10 2.94
CA THR A 496 -20.42 -12.93 2.10
C THR A 496 -19.29 -12.07 2.62
N ASN A 497 -18.48 -11.52 1.71
CA ASN A 497 -17.51 -10.50 2.07
C ASN A 497 -18.21 -9.29 2.68
N GLN A 498 -17.55 -8.65 3.63
CA GLN A 498 -17.96 -7.33 4.09
C GLN A 498 -17.90 -6.32 2.94
N HIS A 499 -18.79 -5.34 3.00
CA HIS A 499 -18.69 -4.13 2.21
C HIS A 499 -17.54 -3.27 2.74
N THR A 500 -16.57 -2.97 1.89
CA THR A 500 -15.34 -2.32 2.33
C THR A 500 -15.28 -0.83 2.01
N ALA A 501 -16.20 -0.26 1.22
CA ALA A 501 -16.10 1.15 0.86
C ALA A 501 -16.64 2.11 1.95
N GLY A 502 -16.06 3.30 2.03
CA GLY A 502 -16.58 4.39 2.87
C GLY A 502 -15.91 4.50 4.24
N ILE A 503 -16.59 5.18 5.18
CA ILE A 503 -15.91 5.77 6.32
C ILE A 503 -15.51 4.73 7.39
N GLY A 504 -16.13 3.55 7.50
CA GLY A 504 -15.79 2.52 8.52
C GLY A 504 -16.76 2.46 9.71
N GLY A 505 -16.44 1.67 10.73
CA GLY A 505 -17.25 1.47 11.95
C GLY A 505 -17.04 2.55 13.02
N ASN A 506 -17.97 2.71 13.97
CA ASN A 506 -17.89 3.74 15.02
C ASN A 506 -17.45 3.16 16.36
N VAL A 507 -16.50 3.82 17.02
CA VAL A 507 -16.19 3.55 18.43
C VAL A 507 -17.37 4.01 19.31
N THR A 508 -17.84 3.14 20.20
CA THR A 508 -18.98 3.39 21.11
C THR A 508 -18.57 3.35 22.59
N LEU A 509 -17.33 2.92 22.87
CA LEU A 509 -16.67 2.94 24.17
C LEU A 509 -15.15 2.93 23.96
N PHE A 510 -14.43 3.78 24.65
CA PHE A 510 -12.99 3.67 24.84
C PHE A 510 -12.67 4.13 26.26
N ALA A 511 -12.28 3.18 27.11
CA ALA A 511 -12.14 3.38 28.55
C ALA A 511 -10.87 2.68 29.08
N PRO A 512 -9.69 3.30 28.93
CA PRO A 512 -8.46 2.84 29.58
C PRO A 512 -8.47 3.28 31.06
N LEU A 513 -9.24 2.58 31.90
CA LEU A 513 -9.50 2.97 33.29
C LEU A 513 -8.25 2.85 34.18
N SER A 514 -7.41 1.84 33.92
CA SER A 514 -6.10 1.65 34.54
C SER A 514 -5.20 0.80 33.64
N ALA A 515 -3.95 0.55 34.08
CA ALA A 515 -3.06 -0.40 33.39
C ALA A 515 -3.63 -1.84 33.35
N ASP A 516 -4.47 -2.20 34.33
CA ASP A 516 -5.01 -3.55 34.50
C ASP A 516 -6.49 -3.65 34.13
N LEU A 517 -7.14 -2.56 33.72
CA LEU A 517 -8.51 -2.60 33.21
C LEU A 517 -8.70 -1.57 32.10
N GLN A 518 -8.83 -2.08 30.87
CA GLN A 518 -9.04 -1.26 29.70
C GLN A 518 -10.13 -1.87 28.83
N ALA A 519 -11.00 -1.05 28.26
CA ALA A 519 -12.07 -1.51 27.39
C ALA A 519 -12.18 -0.68 26.11
N VAL A 520 -12.51 -1.34 25.01
CA VAL A 520 -12.92 -0.69 23.76
C VAL A 520 -14.11 -1.41 23.16
N GLU A 521 -15.06 -0.66 22.60
CA GLU A 521 -16.14 -1.20 21.79
C GLU A 521 -16.28 -0.40 20.50
N ALA A 522 -16.50 -1.10 19.39
CA ALA A 522 -16.91 -0.50 18.13
C ALA A 522 -18.09 -1.26 17.51
N GLN A 523 -18.92 -0.53 16.75
CA GLN A 523 -20.03 -1.06 15.96
C GLN A 523 -19.82 -0.72 14.49
N SER A 524 -20.03 -1.68 13.59
CA SER A 524 -19.77 -1.51 12.17
C SER A 524 -20.86 -2.12 11.28
N LEU A 525 -22.08 -1.58 11.36
CA LEU A 525 -23.20 -2.00 10.48
C LEU A 525 -22.90 -1.80 9.00
N VAL A 526 -22.00 -0.86 8.67
CA VAL A 526 -21.53 -0.60 7.30
C VAL A 526 -20.81 -1.78 6.67
N ALA A 527 -20.34 -2.74 7.47
CA ALA A 527 -19.72 -3.97 6.98
C ALA A 527 -20.74 -4.87 6.25
N TYR A 528 -22.02 -4.81 6.63
CA TYR A 528 -23.10 -5.60 6.02
C TYR A 528 -24.38 -4.75 5.82
N PRO A 529 -24.37 -3.76 4.91
CA PRO A 529 -25.48 -2.83 4.73
C PRO A 529 -26.78 -3.57 4.38
N GLY A 530 -27.85 -3.30 5.12
CA GLY A 530 -29.17 -3.91 4.90
C GLY A 530 -29.26 -5.39 5.27
N ARG A 531 -28.17 -6.03 5.73
CA ARG A 531 -28.15 -7.43 6.18
C ARG A 531 -27.99 -7.53 7.69
N ALA A 532 -27.10 -6.75 8.30
CA ALA A 532 -26.90 -6.72 9.74
C ALA A 532 -27.73 -5.61 10.41
N SER A 533 -28.43 -5.95 11.48
CA SER A 533 -29.04 -4.99 12.42
C SER A 533 -28.19 -4.75 13.67
N GLU A 534 -27.27 -5.68 13.97
CA GLU A 534 -26.22 -5.54 14.98
C GLU A 534 -24.92 -6.15 14.45
N TYR A 535 -23.81 -5.46 14.66
CA TYR A 535 -22.47 -5.94 14.30
C TYR A 535 -21.44 -5.15 15.11
N ARG A 536 -21.06 -5.70 16.26
CA ARG A 536 -20.33 -4.99 17.31
C ARG A 536 -19.37 -5.90 18.04
N ARG A 537 -18.21 -5.39 18.38
CA ARG A 537 -17.21 -6.10 19.17
C ARG A 537 -16.74 -5.25 20.32
N ARG A 538 -16.71 -5.86 21.51
CA ARG A 538 -16.13 -5.28 22.71
C ARG A 538 -14.94 -6.12 23.16
N LEU A 539 -13.84 -5.45 23.44
CA LEU A 539 -12.62 -6.02 23.99
C LEU A 539 -12.35 -5.44 25.37
N LEU A 540 -11.94 -6.29 26.32
CA LEU A 540 -11.44 -5.87 27.63
C LEU A 540 -10.11 -6.53 27.93
N VAL A 541 -9.07 -5.76 28.23
CA VAL A 541 -7.84 -6.29 28.81
C VAL A 541 -7.95 -6.20 30.33
N VAL A 542 -7.77 -7.33 31.00
CA VAL A 542 -7.81 -7.46 32.46
C VAL A 542 -6.46 -7.99 32.97
N GLY A 543 -5.77 -7.20 33.76
CA GLY A 543 -4.51 -7.56 34.40
C GLY A 543 -4.75 -8.39 35.65
N VAL A 544 -4.08 -9.54 35.74
CA VAL A 544 -4.15 -10.45 36.91
C VAL A 544 -2.82 -10.52 37.67
N GLY A 545 -1.82 -9.78 37.22
CA GLY A 545 -0.50 -9.62 37.82
C GLY A 545 0.39 -8.70 36.99
N ALA A 546 1.62 -8.44 37.43
CA ALA A 546 2.52 -7.52 36.72
C ALA A 546 2.86 -7.98 35.29
N ALA A 547 2.94 -9.30 35.06
CA ALA A 547 3.26 -9.88 33.76
C ALA A 547 2.04 -10.43 33.00
N ASP A 548 0.95 -10.73 33.73
CA ASP A 548 -0.12 -11.59 33.23
C ASP A 548 -1.42 -10.81 33.06
N ALA A 549 -2.10 -11.08 31.95
CA ALA A 549 -3.40 -10.53 31.63
C ALA A 549 -4.14 -11.45 30.67
N TYR A 550 -5.47 -11.32 30.67
CA TYR A 550 -6.33 -11.97 29.69
C TYR A 550 -7.17 -10.93 28.96
N LEU A 551 -7.71 -11.33 27.81
CA LEU A 551 -8.58 -10.50 26.98
C LEU A 551 -9.97 -11.12 26.93
N VAL A 552 -10.99 -10.37 27.34
CA VAL A 552 -12.39 -10.71 27.09
C VAL A 552 -12.82 -10.14 25.75
N ASP A 553 -13.44 -10.97 24.92
CA ASP A 553 -13.91 -10.64 23.59
C ASP A 553 -15.39 -10.99 23.44
N VAL A 554 -16.23 -9.97 23.26
CA VAL A 554 -17.67 -10.12 23.09
C VAL A 554 -18.06 -9.59 21.72
N PHE A 555 -18.42 -10.48 20.80
CA PHE A 555 -18.91 -10.14 19.47
C PHE A 555 -20.42 -10.37 19.38
N ARG A 556 -21.17 -9.30 19.13
CA ARG A 556 -22.64 -9.31 19.01
C ARG A 556 -23.03 -9.09 17.56
N VAL A 557 -23.87 -9.98 17.04
CA VAL A 557 -24.30 -9.96 15.65
C VAL A 557 -25.75 -10.38 15.50
N ALA A 558 -26.52 -9.63 14.73
CA ALA A 558 -27.90 -9.92 14.38
C ALA A 558 -28.15 -9.62 12.90
N GLY A 559 -28.90 -10.50 12.24
CA GLY A 559 -29.18 -10.42 10.80
C GLY A 559 -28.60 -11.59 10.01
N GLY A 560 -29.01 -11.75 8.75
CA GLY A 560 -28.64 -12.93 7.96
C GLY A 560 -29.13 -14.25 8.56
N SER A 561 -28.66 -15.36 8.01
CA SER A 561 -29.05 -16.73 8.39
C SER A 561 -27.89 -17.56 8.93
N ARG A 562 -26.65 -17.10 8.74
CA ARG A 562 -25.45 -17.79 9.18
C ARG A 562 -24.40 -16.81 9.68
N HIS A 563 -23.80 -17.15 10.82
CA HIS A 563 -22.65 -16.45 11.38
C HIS A 563 -21.47 -17.40 11.52
N ASP A 564 -20.32 -17.00 10.97
CA ASP A 564 -19.04 -17.69 11.13
C ASP A 564 -18.09 -16.77 11.91
N TRP A 565 -17.88 -17.00 13.20
CA TRP A 565 -16.87 -16.30 14.00
C TRP A 565 -15.53 -17.00 13.86
N VAL A 566 -14.48 -16.30 13.43
CA VAL A 566 -13.20 -16.91 13.04
C VAL A 566 -12.04 -16.33 13.82
N LEU A 567 -11.06 -17.19 14.14
CA LEU A 567 -9.74 -16.84 14.64
C LEU A 567 -8.66 -17.56 13.84
N HIS A 568 -7.59 -16.85 13.54
CA HIS A 568 -6.38 -17.29 12.86
C HIS A 568 -5.19 -17.10 13.79
N GLY A 569 -4.32 -18.11 13.86
CA GLY A 569 -3.10 -18.07 14.63
C GLY A 569 -2.03 -17.17 14.01
N SER A 570 -0.76 -17.42 14.31
CA SER A 570 0.34 -16.67 13.71
C SER A 570 0.45 -16.92 12.21
N ALA A 571 0.58 -15.84 11.44
CA ALA A 571 0.88 -15.88 10.01
C ALA A 571 2.39 -15.75 9.72
N ASP A 572 3.22 -15.57 10.74
CA ASP A 572 4.68 -15.47 10.58
C ASP A 572 5.38 -16.77 10.98
N LEU A 573 4.92 -17.39 12.08
CA LEU A 573 5.59 -18.54 12.68
C LEU A 573 4.66 -19.75 12.70
N PRO A 574 5.18 -20.97 12.50
CA PRO A 574 4.40 -22.19 12.60
C PRO A 574 3.69 -22.34 13.96
N GLN A 575 2.38 -22.57 13.89
CA GLN A 575 1.54 -22.90 15.04
C GLN A 575 0.64 -24.10 14.73
N GLU A 576 0.18 -24.77 15.78
CA GLU A 576 -0.91 -25.75 15.73
C GLU A 576 -2.05 -25.34 16.66
N VAL A 577 -3.26 -25.82 16.36
CA VAL A 577 -4.45 -25.61 17.20
C VAL A 577 -5.06 -26.93 17.64
N THR A 578 -5.35 -27.05 18.94
CA THR A 578 -6.03 -28.19 19.55
C THR A 578 -7.36 -27.75 20.15
N LEU A 579 -8.42 -28.52 19.93
CA LEU A 579 -9.75 -28.29 20.51
C LEU A 579 -9.94 -29.13 21.78
N SER A 580 -10.74 -28.64 22.72
CA SER A 580 -11.24 -29.46 23.84
C SER A 580 -12.33 -30.45 23.42
N LEU A 581 -12.84 -30.35 22.20
CA LEU A 581 -13.88 -31.18 21.64
C LEU A 581 -13.28 -32.28 20.76
N PRO A 582 -13.86 -33.50 20.74
CA PRO A 582 -13.52 -34.52 19.76
C PRO A 582 -14.08 -34.10 18.38
N ALA A 583 -13.23 -33.54 17.52
CA ALA A 583 -13.60 -33.16 16.17
C ALA A 583 -13.33 -34.29 15.17
N THR A 584 -14.14 -34.37 14.12
CA THR A 584 -14.00 -35.38 13.05
C THR A 584 -13.65 -34.73 11.72
N PRO A 585 -12.81 -35.35 10.88
CA PRO A 585 -12.49 -34.86 9.54
C PRO A 585 -13.73 -34.58 8.69
N VAL A 586 -13.73 -33.43 8.00
CA VAL A 586 -14.75 -33.04 7.03
C VAL A 586 -14.10 -33.05 5.64
N PRO A 587 -14.62 -33.83 4.68
CA PRO A 587 -14.06 -33.89 3.33
C PRO A 587 -14.11 -32.53 2.61
N GLY A 588 -13.03 -32.21 1.87
CA GLY A 588 -12.94 -30.99 1.06
C GLY A 588 -12.57 -29.74 1.85
N ASN A 589 -13.11 -28.61 1.42
CA ASN A 589 -12.95 -27.28 2.03
C ASN A 589 -14.32 -26.78 2.57
N LEU A 590 -14.44 -25.50 2.93
CA LEU A 590 -15.65 -24.98 3.58
C LEU A 590 -16.87 -24.88 2.67
N ILE A 591 -16.72 -25.15 1.37
CA ILE A 591 -17.81 -25.22 0.39
C ILE A 591 -18.16 -26.66 0.00
N GLY A 592 -17.49 -27.65 0.59
CA GLY A 592 -17.73 -29.08 0.38
C GLY A 592 -16.84 -29.69 -0.70
N PRO A 593 -16.81 -31.04 -0.77
CA PRO A 593 -15.90 -31.79 -1.65
C PRO A 593 -16.27 -31.74 -3.13
N ASP A 594 -17.53 -31.45 -3.45
CA ASP A 594 -18.05 -31.50 -4.84
C ASP A 594 -17.98 -30.15 -5.57
N ALA A 595 -17.48 -29.11 -4.90
CA ALA A 595 -17.40 -27.77 -5.48
C ALA A 595 -16.28 -27.67 -6.52
N VAL A 596 -16.62 -27.20 -7.73
CA VAL A 596 -15.63 -26.89 -8.77
C VAL A 596 -14.96 -25.56 -8.43
N VAL A 597 -13.66 -25.62 -8.11
CA VAL A 597 -12.83 -24.45 -7.78
C VAL A 597 -11.58 -24.44 -8.62
N GLU A 598 -11.26 -23.29 -9.19
CA GLU A 598 -9.94 -22.99 -9.73
C GLU A 598 -9.39 -21.76 -9.01
N LEU A 599 -8.30 -21.94 -8.27
CA LEU A 599 -7.66 -20.81 -7.59
C LEU A 599 -7.04 -19.84 -8.62
N PRO A 600 -6.96 -18.54 -8.30
CA PRO A 600 -6.18 -17.58 -9.07
C PRO A 600 -4.76 -18.06 -9.32
N ARG A 601 -4.22 -17.70 -10.49
CA ARG A 601 -2.83 -17.96 -10.92
C ARG A 601 -1.93 -16.72 -10.85
N SER A 602 -2.51 -15.54 -10.68
CA SER A 602 -1.85 -14.24 -10.52
C SER A 602 -2.78 -13.26 -9.77
N GLU A 603 -2.25 -12.14 -9.28
CA GLU A 603 -3.01 -11.09 -8.56
C GLU A 603 -4.26 -10.60 -9.34
N SER A 604 -4.19 -10.61 -10.68
CA SER A 604 -5.27 -10.16 -11.56
C SER A 604 -6.21 -11.22 -12.07
N SER A 605 -5.81 -12.49 -11.99
CA SER A 605 -6.69 -13.59 -12.33
C SER A 605 -7.75 -13.76 -11.24
N ARG A 606 -9.01 -13.98 -11.65
CA ARG A 606 -10.12 -14.05 -10.69
C ARG A 606 -10.36 -15.45 -10.12
N GLY A 607 -9.79 -16.50 -10.71
CA GLY A 607 -10.17 -17.89 -10.41
C GLY A 607 -11.61 -18.21 -10.84
N THR A 608 -12.04 -19.45 -10.58
CA THR A 608 -13.40 -19.94 -10.83
C THR A 608 -13.98 -20.45 -9.51
N PHE A 609 -15.13 -19.92 -9.09
CA PHE A 609 -15.78 -20.26 -7.82
C PHE A 609 -17.30 -20.42 -7.99
N PRO A 610 -17.98 -21.18 -7.13
CA PRO A 610 -19.43 -21.30 -7.17
C PRO A 610 -20.15 -19.94 -7.00
N PRO A 611 -21.26 -19.71 -7.72
CA PRO A 611 -21.99 -18.45 -7.65
C PRO A 611 -22.63 -18.26 -6.26
N GLY A 612 -22.64 -17.01 -5.79
CA GLY A 612 -23.32 -16.63 -4.54
C GLY A 612 -22.52 -16.90 -3.26
N LEU A 613 -21.31 -17.45 -3.35
CA LEU A 613 -20.40 -17.67 -2.22
C LEU A 613 -19.16 -16.78 -2.37
N ASP A 614 -18.64 -16.28 -1.25
CA ASP A 614 -17.33 -15.62 -1.27
C ASP A 614 -16.21 -16.63 -1.53
N ALA A 615 -15.30 -16.26 -2.44
CA ALA A 615 -14.17 -17.09 -2.88
C ALA A 615 -13.28 -17.56 -1.73
N ALA A 616 -13.21 -16.80 -0.62
CA ALA A 616 -12.38 -17.13 0.53
C ALA A 616 -12.71 -18.49 1.13
N TYR A 617 -13.97 -18.94 1.07
CA TYR A 617 -14.38 -20.23 1.63
C TYR A 617 -13.76 -21.44 0.91
N ALA A 618 -13.17 -21.25 -0.27
CA ALA A 618 -12.51 -22.30 -1.00
C ALA A 618 -11.05 -22.55 -0.55
N PHE A 619 -10.44 -21.61 0.17
CA PHE A 619 -9.02 -21.64 0.52
C PHE A 619 -8.67 -22.51 1.74
N PRO A 620 -9.43 -22.47 2.85
CA PRO A 620 -9.12 -23.30 4.00
C PRO A 620 -9.25 -24.80 3.69
N LYS A 621 -8.33 -25.57 4.23
CA LYS A 621 -8.24 -27.04 4.05
C LYS A 621 -8.05 -27.74 5.39
N ASP A 622 -7.95 -29.07 5.33
CA ASP A 622 -7.69 -29.94 6.49
C ASP A 622 -8.72 -29.71 7.61
N LEU A 623 -10.00 -29.74 7.23
CA LEU A 623 -11.12 -29.42 8.11
C LEU A 623 -11.41 -30.56 9.09
N GLU A 624 -11.63 -30.20 10.34
CA GLU A 624 -12.29 -31.07 11.31
C GLU A 624 -13.35 -30.28 12.06
N ALA A 625 -14.49 -30.91 12.36
CA ALA A 625 -15.61 -30.25 13.01
C ALA A 625 -16.22 -31.07 14.15
N ALA A 626 -16.80 -30.37 15.13
CA ALA A 626 -17.63 -30.90 16.20
C ALA A 626 -18.86 -30.00 16.39
N THR A 627 -19.98 -30.54 16.84
CA THR A 627 -21.18 -29.75 17.20
C THR A 627 -21.38 -29.82 18.71
N THR A 628 -21.56 -28.66 19.36
CA THR A 628 -21.81 -28.60 20.80
C THR A 628 -22.66 -27.39 21.18
N PRO A 629 -23.57 -27.51 22.16
CA PRO A 629 -24.19 -26.36 22.82
C PRO A 629 -23.36 -25.85 24.02
N GLU A 630 -22.37 -26.64 24.47
CA GLU A 630 -21.60 -26.39 25.68
C GLU A 630 -20.40 -25.47 25.41
N ALA A 631 -19.80 -24.96 26.49
CA ALA A 631 -18.55 -24.23 26.40
C ALA A 631 -17.42 -25.13 25.89
N TRP A 632 -16.46 -24.54 25.19
CA TRP A 632 -15.33 -25.25 24.58
C TRP A 632 -14.09 -24.36 24.57
N SER A 633 -12.93 -24.93 24.26
CA SER A 633 -11.70 -24.17 24.13
C SER A 633 -10.85 -24.59 22.94
N ALA A 634 -10.05 -23.65 22.46
CA ALA A 634 -8.98 -23.87 21.49
C ALA A 634 -7.65 -23.42 22.09
N THR A 635 -6.59 -24.21 21.92
CA THR A 635 -5.23 -23.84 22.32
C THR A 635 -4.33 -23.78 21.09
N PHE A 636 -3.82 -22.58 20.81
CA PHE A 636 -2.78 -22.33 19.81
C PHE A 636 -1.41 -22.45 20.48
N ALA A 637 -0.51 -23.21 19.87
CA ALA A 637 0.86 -23.40 20.35
C ALA A 637 1.84 -23.31 19.19
N PHE A 638 2.92 -22.54 19.37
CA PHE A 638 4.04 -22.54 18.41
C PHE A 638 4.74 -23.90 18.42
N THR A 639 5.14 -24.37 17.23
CA THR A 639 5.82 -25.67 17.09
C THR A 639 7.34 -25.58 17.24
N ASP A 640 7.88 -24.37 17.44
CA ASP A 640 9.29 -24.11 17.70
C ASP A 640 9.75 -24.43 19.15
N GLY A 641 8.82 -24.84 20.02
CA GLY A 641 9.10 -25.37 21.36
C GLY A 641 9.41 -24.34 22.45
N ALA A 642 9.51 -23.04 22.11
CA ALA A 642 9.84 -21.97 23.04
C ALA A 642 8.87 -20.78 23.02
N GLY A 643 7.88 -20.78 22.12
CA GLY A 643 6.88 -19.72 22.05
C GLY A 643 5.79 -19.80 23.13
N PRO A 644 5.16 -18.65 23.48
CA PRO A 644 3.98 -18.62 24.33
C PRO A 644 2.80 -19.37 23.70
N ARG A 645 1.82 -19.74 24.52
CA ARG A 645 0.58 -20.35 24.08
C ARG A 645 -0.57 -19.36 24.21
N LEU A 646 -1.59 -19.55 23.39
CA LEU A 646 -2.86 -18.86 23.52
C LEU A 646 -3.95 -19.90 23.73
N ARG A 647 -4.58 -19.90 24.91
CA ARG A 647 -5.83 -20.64 25.12
C ARG A 647 -7.00 -19.68 25.03
N VAL A 648 -8.01 -20.08 24.26
CA VAL A 648 -9.24 -19.34 24.05
C VAL A 648 -10.39 -20.19 24.60
N ASP A 649 -10.99 -19.74 25.70
CA ASP A 649 -12.18 -20.37 26.28
C ASP A 649 -13.42 -19.64 25.75
N VAL A 650 -14.35 -20.38 25.13
CA VAL A 650 -15.53 -19.84 24.45
C VAL A 650 -16.80 -20.36 25.11
N LEU A 651 -17.71 -19.45 25.44
CA LEU A 651 -18.99 -19.83 26.04
C LEU A 651 -19.88 -20.58 25.05
N GLY A 652 -20.64 -21.54 25.59
CA GLY A 652 -21.58 -22.34 24.81
C GLY A 652 -22.72 -21.51 24.21
N GLN A 653 -23.15 -21.90 23.01
CA GLN A 653 -24.36 -21.42 22.37
C GLN A 653 -25.02 -22.58 21.63
N ASN A 654 -26.35 -22.62 21.65
CA ASN A 654 -27.11 -23.65 20.94
C ASN A 654 -26.77 -23.67 19.45
N ASP A 655 -26.75 -24.88 18.89
CA ASP A 655 -26.53 -25.18 17.47
C ASP A 655 -25.20 -24.64 16.92
N THR A 656 -24.14 -24.69 17.74
CA THR A 656 -22.80 -24.27 17.34
C THR A 656 -22.01 -25.44 16.77
N GLN A 657 -21.57 -25.30 15.52
CA GLN A 657 -20.55 -26.14 14.92
C GLN A 657 -19.18 -25.46 15.06
N VAL A 658 -18.25 -26.13 15.73
CA VAL A 658 -16.86 -25.68 15.89
C VAL A 658 -16.00 -26.40 14.87
N CYS A 659 -15.27 -25.65 14.04
CA CYS A 659 -14.35 -26.19 13.05
C CYS A 659 -12.91 -25.76 13.36
N ARG A 660 -11.95 -26.69 13.25
CA ARG A 660 -10.52 -26.35 13.08
C ARG A 660 -10.10 -26.58 11.64
N MET A 661 -9.17 -25.77 11.15
CA MET A 661 -8.73 -25.78 9.76
C MET A 661 -7.32 -25.21 9.57
N ARG A 662 -6.75 -25.39 8.38
CA ARG A 662 -5.53 -24.73 7.91
C ARG A 662 -5.89 -23.66 6.87
N SER A 663 -5.65 -22.39 7.19
CA SER A 663 -5.87 -21.26 6.29
C SER A 663 -4.56 -20.79 5.66
N PRO A 664 -4.57 -20.12 4.50
CA PRO A 664 -3.37 -19.53 3.92
C PRO A 664 -2.70 -18.48 4.82
N SER A 665 -1.38 -18.56 4.98
CA SER A 665 -0.60 -17.65 5.83
C SER A 665 0.12 -16.53 5.06
N ILE A 666 0.27 -16.67 3.73
CA ILE A 666 0.89 -15.80 2.69
C ILE A 666 2.21 -15.05 2.99
N ARG A 667 2.43 -14.52 4.19
CA ARG A 667 3.59 -13.71 4.59
C ARG A 667 4.92 -14.40 4.29
N ASN A 668 5.01 -15.70 4.57
CA ASN A 668 6.22 -16.51 4.32
C ASN A 668 6.43 -16.91 2.86
N ALA A 669 5.46 -16.68 1.96
CA ALA A 669 5.62 -16.97 0.53
C ALA A 669 6.51 -15.96 -0.20
N GLY A 670 6.86 -14.82 0.44
CA GLY A 670 7.83 -13.86 -0.09
C GLY A 670 7.46 -13.27 -1.45
N GLU A 671 6.16 -13.05 -1.69
CA GLU A 671 5.62 -12.59 -2.99
C GLU A 671 6.02 -13.48 -4.18
N ASN A 672 6.02 -14.79 -3.96
CA ASN A 672 6.22 -15.80 -4.98
C ASN A 672 5.00 -16.74 -5.06
N ASP A 673 4.30 -16.72 -6.20
CA ASP A 673 3.09 -17.51 -6.41
C ASP A 673 3.31 -19.03 -6.22
N ALA A 674 4.51 -19.52 -6.56
CA ALA A 674 4.86 -20.93 -6.41
C ALA A 674 5.04 -21.38 -4.94
N GLU A 675 5.27 -20.45 -4.01
CA GLU A 675 5.44 -20.78 -2.58
C GLU A 675 4.12 -20.74 -1.82
N LEU A 676 3.08 -20.07 -2.33
CA LEU A 676 1.80 -19.90 -1.64
C LEU A 676 1.21 -21.21 -1.07
N PRO A 677 1.11 -22.33 -1.83
CA PRO A 677 0.49 -23.56 -1.33
C PRO A 677 1.20 -24.21 -0.15
N LYS A 678 2.45 -23.82 0.13
CA LYS A 678 3.31 -24.41 1.16
C LYS A 678 3.12 -23.75 2.53
N HIS A 679 2.50 -22.56 2.60
CA HIS A 679 2.41 -21.78 3.83
C HIS A 679 0.97 -21.65 4.33
N THR A 680 0.71 -22.23 5.50
CA THR A 680 -0.60 -22.19 6.17
C THR A 680 -0.47 -21.84 7.64
N MET A 681 -1.54 -21.31 8.20
CA MET A 681 -1.70 -21.00 9.62
C MET A 681 -2.91 -21.78 10.17
N PRO A 682 -2.88 -22.21 11.45
CA PRO A 682 -4.02 -22.84 12.07
C PRO A 682 -5.15 -21.82 12.24
N SER A 683 -6.39 -22.29 12.16
CA SER A 683 -7.57 -21.43 12.36
C SER A 683 -8.71 -22.21 12.99
N VAL A 684 -9.55 -21.49 13.72
CA VAL A 684 -10.76 -22.00 14.36
C VAL A 684 -11.95 -21.14 13.97
N MET A 685 -13.10 -21.77 13.79
CA MET A 685 -14.36 -21.09 13.47
C MET A 685 -15.49 -21.67 14.30
N ALA A 686 -16.32 -20.80 14.88
CA ALA A 686 -17.61 -21.15 15.46
C ALA A 686 -18.71 -20.71 14.50
N ARG A 687 -19.41 -21.70 13.94
CA ARG A 687 -20.51 -21.52 13.00
C ARG A 687 -21.85 -21.72 13.68
N ARG A 688 -22.76 -20.79 13.43
CA ARG A 688 -24.18 -20.92 13.77
C ARG A 688 -25.02 -20.69 12.53
N VAL A 689 -26.07 -21.48 12.37
CA VAL A 689 -27.00 -21.40 11.23
C VAL A 689 -28.43 -21.41 11.78
N ALA A 690 -29.24 -20.45 11.36
CA ALA A 690 -30.65 -20.41 11.73
C ALA A 690 -31.46 -21.42 10.92
N ALA A 691 -32.39 -22.12 11.58
CA ALA A 691 -33.43 -22.88 10.90
C ALA A 691 -34.55 -21.98 10.34
N ALA A 692 -34.81 -20.83 10.98
CA ALA A 692 -35.79 -19.83 10.56
C ALA A 692 -35.46 -18.43 11.10
N GLY A 693 -35.85 -17.39 10.37
CA GLY A 693 -35.68 -15.97 10.76
C GLY A 693 -34.24 -15.46 10.69
N PRO A 694 -34.00 -14.16 10.96
CA PRO A 694 -32.65 -13.65 11.07
C PRO A 694 -31.98 -14.19 12.34
N LEU A 695 -30.75 -14.67 12.21
CA LEU A 695 -29.98 -15.22 13.32
C LEU A 695 -29.52 -14.11 14.26
N GLU A 696 -29.48 -14.42 15.56
CA GLU A 696 -28.83 -13.58 16.58
C GLU A 696 -27.78 -14.39 17.34
N SER A 697 -26.60 -13.81 17.54
CA SER A 697 -25.49 -14.45 18.26
C SER A 697 -24.72 -13.45 19.13
N ALA A 698 -24.20 -13.96 20.26
CA ALA A 698 -23.24 -13.27 21.11
C ALA A 698 -22.03 -14.18 21.37
N PHE A 699 -21.05 -14.17 20.49
CA PHE A 699 -19.81 -14.95 20.67
C PHE A 699 -19.01 -14.32 21.80
N VAL A 700 -18.78 -15.09 22.87
CA VAL A 700 -18.04 -14.64 24.05
C VAL A 700 -16.84 -15.54 24.25
N ALA A 701 -15.66 -14.96 24.11
CA ALA A 701 -14.38 -15.64 24.25
C ALA A 701 -13.50 -14.96 25.30
N VAL A 702 -12.71 -15.77 26.02
CA VAL A 702 -11.66 -15.30 26.92
C VAL A 702 -10.34 -15.84 26.40
N HIS A 703 -9.50 -14.92 25.93
CA HIS A 703 -8.18 -15.18 25.36
C HIS A 703 -7.14 -15.02 26.46
N GLN A 704 -6.54 -16.13 26.89
CA GLN A 704 -5.45 -16.15 27.87
C GLN A 704 -4.12 -16.50 27.20
N PRO A 705 -3.27 -15.51 26.88
CA PRO A 705 -1.88 -15.77 26.55
C PRO A 705 -1.11 -16.23 27.80
N TYR A 706 -0.20 -17.18 27.64
CA TYR A 706 0.68 -17.61 28.73
C TYR A 706 1.99 -18.18 28.21
N ALA A 707 3.08 -17.98 28.96
CA ALA A 707 4.39 -18.55 28.62
C ALA A 707 4.48 -20.05 28.96
N GLU A 708 4.35 -20.40 30.23
CA GLU A 708 4.55 -21.78 30.70
C GLU A 708 3.25 -22.49 31.05
N ARG A 709 2.42 -21.87 31.90
CA ARG A 709 1.17 -22.45 32.41
C ARG A 709 -0.02 -21.50 32.24
N PRO A 710 -1.24 -22.03 32.01
CA PRO A 710 -2.45 -21.21 31.96
C PRO A 710 -2.59 -20.35 33.23
N ILE A 711 -2.99 -19.09 33.05
CA ILE A 711 -3.20 -18.13 34.14
C ILE A 711 -4.63 -18.24 34.72
N LEU A 712 -5.58 -18.77 33.94
CA LEU A 712 -6.97 -18.94 34.35
C LEU A 712 -7.23 -20.37 34.78
N ARG A 713 -7.87 -20.52 35.93
CA ARG A 713 -8.35 -21.81 36.48
C ARG A 713 -9.69 -22.21 35.88
N SER A 714 -10.61 -21.25 35.72
CA SER A 714 -11.90 -21.49 35.07
C SER A 714 -12.53 -20.22 34.48
N VAL A 715 -13.33 -20.41 33.44
CA VAL A 715 -14.18 -19.38 32.82
C VAL A 715 -15.58 -19.97 32.71
N ARG A 716 -16.58 -19.32 33.32
CA ARG A 716 -17.98 -19.77 33.24
C ARG A 716 -18.96 -18.62 33.06
N ALA A 717 -20.05 -18.90 32.35
CA ALA A 717 -21.17 -17.99 32.25
C ALA A 717 -21.95 -17.97 33.57
N LEU A 718 -22.39 -16.79 34.01
CA LEU A 718 -23.33 -16.62 35.11
C LEU A 718 -24.77 -16.40 34.63
N LEU A 719 -24.94 -16.18 33.33
CA LEU A 719 -26.24 -16.05 32.65
C LEU A 719 -26.34 -17.09 31.53
N PRO A 720 -27.56 -17.51 31.16
CA PRO A 720 -27.74 -18.42 30.03
C PRO A 720 -27.27 -17.79 28.71
N PRO A 721 -26.85 -18.61 27.73
CA PRO A 721 -26.52 -18.12 26.39
C PRO A 721 -27.69 -17.33 25.78
N GLY A 722 -27.39 -16.22 25.11
CA GLY A 722 -28.40 -15.34 24.51
C GLY A 722 -27.97 -14.79 23.16
N GLY A 723 -28.93 -14.13 22.49
CA GLY A 723 -28.73 -13.43 21.22
C GLY A 723 -27.94 -12.13 21.36
N ALA A 724 -27.93 -11.32 20.30
CA ALA A 724 -27.12 -10.11 20.21
C ALA A 724 -27.45 -9.08 21.30
N ALA A 725 -28.72 -8.98 21.68
CA ALA A 725 -29.21 -8.04 22.70
C ALA A 725 -29.01 -8.51 24.15
N ALA A 726 -28.74 -9.80 24.38
CA ALA A 726 -28.72 -10.37 25.72
C ALA A 726 -27.51 -9.90 26.54
N PRO A 727 -27.67 -9.55 27.82
CA PRO A 727 -26.54 -9.28 28.69
C PRO A 727 -25.67 -10.53 28.84
N VAL A 728 -24.38 -10.32 29.02
CA VAL A 728 -23.39 -11.35 29.33
C VAL A 728 -22.87 -11.09 30.73
N ALA A 729 -22.76 -12.14 31.55
CA ALA A 729 -22.06 -12.09 32.81
C ALA A 729 -21.10 -13.28 32.90
N LEU A 730 -19.83 -13.00 33.18
CA LEU A 730 -18.75 -13.97 33.24
C LEU A 730 -18.22 -14.06 34.66
N ARG A 731 -17.81 -15.25 35.05
CA ARG A 731 -16.94 -15.46 36.20
C ARG A 731 -15.64 -16.09 35.74
N VAL A 732 -14.53 -15.42 36.04
CA VAL A 732 -13.18 -15.81 35.65
C VAL A 732 -12.36 -16.04 36.92
N GLU A 733 -11.90 -17.27 37.14
CA GLU A 733 -11.02 -17.60 38.25
C GLU A 733 -9.57 -17.62 37.79
N HIS A 734 -8.70 -16.96 38.55
CA HIS A 734 -7.25 -16.97 38.36
C HIS A 734 -6.58 -17.11 39.73
N ASP A 735 -5.24 -17.19 39.77
CA ASP A 735 -4.52 -17.42 41.02
C ASP A 735 -4.65 -16.26 42.02
N ALA A 736 -4.79 -15.03 41.52
CA ALA A 736 -4.93 -13.83 42.35
C ALA A 736 -6.37 -13.56 42.84
N GLY A 737 -7.39 -14.22 42.29
CA GLY A 737 -8.77 -13.96 42.68
C GLY A 737 -9.84 -14.46 41.71
N VAL A 738 -11.00 -13.82 41.79
CA VAL A 738 -12.17 -14.08 40.97
C VAL A 738 -12.67 -12.75 40.41
N ASP A 739 -12.75 -12.66 39.09
CA ASP A 739 -13.36 -11.53 38.40
C ASP A 739 -14.80 -11.88 38.01
N VAL A 740 -15.72 -10.92 38.22
CA VAL A 740 -17.08 -10.97 37.70
C VAL A 740 -17.27 -9.83 36.73
N ILE A 741 -17.54 -10.17 35.46
CA ILE A 741 -17.58 -9.19 34.36
C ILE A 741 -18.97 -9.16 33.75
N PHE A 742 -19.59 -7.97 33.73
CA PHE A 742 -20.86 -7.73 33.07
C PHE A 742 -20.63 -7.07 31.71
N SER A 743 -21.46 -7.39 30.72
CA SER A 743 -21.39 -6.75 29.40
C SER A 743 -22.76 -6.71 28.76
N ALA A 744 -23.32 -5.51 28.62
CA ALA A 744 -24.55 -5.23 27.90
C ALA A 744 -24.30 -4.30 26.70
N PRO A 745 -24.98 -4.52 25.55
CA PRO A 745 -24.79 -3.67 24.37
C PRO A 745 -25.28 -2.23 24.60
N THR A 746 -26.34 -2.07 25.37
CA THR A 746 -26.92 -0.79 25.78
C THR A 746 -27.05 -0.76 27.29
N ARG A 747 -27.33 0.41 27.88
CA ARG A 747 -27.66 0.48 29.30
C ARG A 747 -28.94 -0.33 29.54
N PRO A 748 -28.93 -1.32 30.44
CA PRO A 748 -30.09 -2.17 30.64
C PRO A 748 -31.22 -1.37 31.34
N ALA A 749 -32.47 -1.74 31.06
CA ALA A 749 -33.64 -1.07 31.65
C ALA A 749 -33.82 -1.41 33.14
N ALA A 750 -33.29 -2.56 33.56
CA ALA A 750 -33.21 -3.00 34.95
C ALA A 750 -31.78 -3.51 35.22
N PRO A 751 -31.29 -3.47 36.47
CA PRO A 751 -29.98 -4.02 36.80
C PRO A 751 -29.85 -5.48 36.39
N ILE A 752 -28.70 -5.85 35.84
CA ILE A 752 -28.33 -7.24 35.58
C ILE A 752 -27.89 -7.82 36.91
N ALA A 753 -28.67 -8.77 37.44
CA ALA A 753 -28.38 -9.43 38.71
C ALA A 753 -27.84 -10.84 38.48
N VAL A 754 -26.81 -11.22 39.24
CA VAL A 754 -26.28 -12.58 39.30
C VAL A 754 -25.94 -12.95 40.74
N ASP A 755 -26.19 -14.21 41.10
CA ASP A 755 -25.78 -14.78 42.38
C ASP A 755 -24.55 -15.67 42.16
N THR A 756 -23.46 -15.37 42.87
CA THR A 756 -22.24 -16.18 42.77
C THR A 756 -21.43 -16.11 44.06
N ASP A 757 -20.88 -17.26 44.49
CA ASP A 757 -20.08 -17.38 45.72
C ASP A 757 -20.75 -16.81 46.98
N GLY A 758 -22.09 -16.90 47.07
CA GLY A 758 -22.87 -16.34 48.17
C GLY A 758 -23.03 -14.81 48.14
N LEU A 759 -22.59 -14.15 47.06
CA LEU A 759 -22.78 -12.74 46.80
C LEU A 759 -23.91 -12.51 45.79
N HIS A 760 -24.68 -11.46 46.03
CA HIS A 760 -25.62 -10.91 45.06
C HIS A 760 -24.99 -9.68 44.41
N LEU A 761 -24.78 -9.72 43.10
CA LEU A 761 -24.12 -8.65 42.35
C LEU A 761 -25.10 -8.07 41.31
N GLU A 762 -25.21 -6.76 41.28
CA GLU A 762 -26.03 -6.03 40.32
C GLU A 762 -25.19 -5.04 39.48
N CYS A 763 -25.47 -4.97 38.18
CA CYS A 763 -24.88 -3.97 37.28
C CYS A 763 -25.98 -3.20 36.54
N ASP A 764 -26.03 -1.88 36.72
CA ASP A 764 -26.98 -0.97 36.05
C ASP A 764 -26.37 -0.27 34.81
N GLY A 765 -25.12 -0.59 34.49
CA GLY A 765 -24.31 -0.04 33.42
C GLY A 765 -24.19 -0.95 32.19
N ARG A 766 -23.36 -0.52 31.24
CA ARG A 766 -23.01 -1.34 30.07
C ARG A 766 -21.88 -2.33 30.37
N LEU A 767 -21.02 -2.03 31.33
CA LEU A 767 -19.82 -2.77 31.68
C LEU A 767 -19.61 -2.72 33.19
#